data_AF-A0A925QBT2-F1
#
_entry.id   AF-A0A925QBT2-F1
#
_cell.length_a   1.000
_cell.length_b   1.000
_cell.length_c   1.000
_cell.angle_alpha   90.00
_cell.angle_beta   90.00
_cell.angle_gamma   90.00
#
_symmetry.space_group_name_H-M   'P 1'
#
loop_
_entity.id
_entity.type
_entity.pdbx_description
1 polymer ?
#
loop_
_entity_poly.entity_id
_entity_poly.type
_entity_poly.pdbx_seq_one_letter_code
_entity_poly.pdbx_strand_id
1 'polypeptide(L)'
;VLHAAAQAEQDGGPVRLERCVGRERGPDRDDDGFSDLCERNGLDVNGDGVVDLNLRALNADPDHKDVFVEVDFMQDNEHTDRPPARTLRQVIGAFRRAPVTNPDGARGIRLHLIGGDDRVDEAIPHRAELRFRGFGDEQCRGGAAIFDDIRADFFGTRAERANANARNILRAKGAVFHYAVFAHRQSDRFVPDPNGGHCVDEGSSGLALGRDFMVTLASFRGGRTPRQWRARADRIQAEAGTFMHELGHALGLQHGGSSRIINCKPNYLSVMNYLFQLRYNGGYRRPLDYSRQDLPTLNEGALSEPRGIDGPAGRRTVYGVGGRIHRAVPADGPIDWNNDGDSGDRDVDANVNRIVSLGCGGRGDTLNGFDDWAELDRRLLIRAAGGAEADPDFGVVADDEGEEAEDEQELTIENVEATLRETDEDADAVNDNDDNCPETPNPDQADSDADGIGDACPAAVLSITKTAAPNPAVTGSRLTYTITVTNEGGAAASPFVVVDELPAQLTFLSCEATGGGLCGGSDNSRLVSFDSLQPGVSVIVRLTAALSCPVPDGTPLANTAVVRLLSGGAEDEEEDSDTVFVTASNPPPVITNAAVDTPTLWPANHKLIPVQVSYTVKDNCGPVTTALSVTSNEPINGTGDGDTAPDWEVVSNRLVRLRAERAGGGAGRVYAITISATDSAGQSSSRQVTVTVPKNQRK
;
A
#
# COMPACT_ATOMS: atom_id res chain seq x y z
N VAL A 1 -28.12 14.32 21.02
CA VAL A 1 -28.88 13.04 21.20
C VAL A 1 -27.87 11.91 21.04
N LEU A 2 -27.31 11.48 22.16
CA LEU A 2 -26.17 10.56 22.32
C LEU A 2 -26.56 9.08 22.17
N HIS A 3 -27.35 8.70 21.15
CA HIS A 3 -27.98 7.37 21.16
C HIS A 3 -27.90 6.52 19.88
N ALA A 4 -27.14 6.92 18.86
CA ALA A 4 -27.05 6.14 17.62
C ALA A 4 -25.64 5.59 17.28
N ALA A 5 -24.55 6.17 17.81
CA ALA A 5 -23.19 5.60 17.63
C ALA A 5 -22.91 4.40 18.55
N ALA A 6 -23.66 4.26 19.65
CA ALA A 6 -23.51 3.16 20.60
C ALA A 6 -24.13 1.82 20.13
N GLN A 7 -24.80 1.76 18.96
CA GLN A 7 -25.47 0.52 18.51
C GLN A 7 -24.59 -0.43 17.67
N ALA A 8 -23.38 -0.02 17.27
CA ALA A 8 -22.37 -0.97 16.75
C ALA A 8 -21.52 -1.59 17.89
N GLU A 9 -21.48 -0.96 19.06
CA GLU A 9 -20.74 -1.43 20.24
C GLU A 9 -21.58 -2.28 21.21
N GLN A 10 -22.91 -2.36 21.03
CA GLN A 10 -23.79 -2.97 22.02
C GLN A 10 -23.86 -4.51 22.04
N ASP A 11 -23.10 -5.23 21.21
CA ASP A 11 -23.02 -6.71 21.29
C ASP A 11 -21.60 -7.29 21.23
N GLY A 12 -20.56 -6.47 21.38
CA GLY A 12 -19.19 -6.97 21.46
C GLY A 12 -18.24 -5.91 21.97
N GLY A 13 -17.76 -6.08 23.21
CA GLY A 13 -16.71 -5.25 23.79
C GLY A 13 -15.45 -5.16 22.89
N PRO A 14 -14.43 -4.37 23.30
CA PRO A 14 -13.26 -4.11 22.48
C PRO A 14 -12.75 -5.40 21.84
N VAL A 15 -12.54 -5.37 20.52
CA VAL A 15 -11.92 -6.49 19.79
C VAL A 15 -10.57 -6.70 20.46
N ARG A 16 -10.47 -7.65 21.37
CA ARG A 16 -9.19 -8.15 21.77
C ARG A 16 -8.58 -8.71 20.50
N LEU A 17 -7.42 -8.21 20.07
CA LEU A 17 -6.59 -8.71 18.95
C LEU A 17 -6.19 -10.21 19.13
N GLU A 18 -6.84 -10.94 20.03
CA GLU A 18 -6.43 -12.21 20.64
C GLU A 18 -7.19 -13.44 20.07
N ARG A 19 -7.91 -13.31 18.95
CA ARG A 19 -8.55 -14.46 18.28
C ARG A 19 -8.01 -14.65 16.86
N CYS A 20 -6.79 -15.17 16.77
CA CYS A 20 -6.28 -15.78 15.55
C CYS A 20 -6.92 -17.17 15.38
N VAL A 21 -7.06 -17.63 14.13
CA VAL A 21 -7.47 -19.01 13.87
C VAL A 21 -6.45 -19.99 14.48
N GLY A 22 -6.83 -20.72 15.53
CA GLY A 22 -6.00 -21.77 16.17
C GLY A 22 -5.92 -21.85 17.71
N ARG A 23 -6.42 -20.85 18.46
CA ARG A 23 -6.36 -20.71 19.95
C ARG A 23 -4.97 -20.50 20.61
N GLU A 24 -5.02 -19.69 21.68
CA GLU A 24 -3.97 -19.13 22.55
C GLU A 24 -3.04 -18.08 21.94
N ARG A 25 -2.61 -17.14 22.80
CA ARG A 25 -1.76 -16.00 22.51
C ARG A 25 -0.39 -16.52 22.05
N GLY A 26 -0.14 -16.46 20.75
CA GLY A 26 1.18 -16.73 20.19
C GLY A 26 2.18 -15.65 20.62
N PRO A 27 3.49 -15.91 20.48
CA PRO A 27 4.47 -14.83 20.52
C PRO A 27 4.15 -13.81 19.42
N ASP A 28 4.57 -12.58 19.65
CA ASP A 28 4.72 -11.50 18.69
C ASP A 28 6.23 -11.23 18.73
N ARG A 29 6.96 -11.66 17.69
CA ARG A 29 8.43 -11.70 17.73
C ARG A 29 9.05 -10.38 17.31
N ASP A 30 8.43 -9.72 16.38
CA ASP A 30 8.83 -8.43 15.83
C ASP A 30 8.14 -7.27 16.54
N ASP A 31 7.22 -7.53 17.46
CA ASP A 31 6.63 -6.57 18.39
C ASP A 31 5.89 -5.44 17.66
N ASP A 32 5.06 -5.80 16.68
CA ASP A 32 4.24 -4.85 15.91
C ASP A 32 2.78 -4.79 16.37
N GLY A 33 2.42 -5.66 17.31
CA GLY A 33 1.07 -5.78 17.87
C GLY A 33 0.25 -6.92 17.26
N PHE A 34 0.81 -7.68 16.33
CA PHE A 34 0.21 -8.89 15.77
C PHE A 34 1.00 -10.12 16.22
N SER A 35 0.31 -11.11 16.80
CA SER A 35 1.00 -12.38 17.08
C SER A 35 1.37 -13.09 15.79
N ASP A 36 2.49 -13.80 15.79
CA ASP A 36 2.97 -14.63 14.69
C ASP A 36 1.91 -15.58 14.10
N LEU A 37 0.96 -16.02 14.93
CA LEU A 37 -0.14 -16.89 14.52
C LEU A 37 -1.17 -16.14 13.67
N CYS A 38 -1.52 -14.92 14.07
CA CYS A 38 -2.45 -14.06 13.34
C CYS A 38 -1.89 -13.67 11.98
N GLU A 39 -0.61 -13.33 11.91
CA GLU A 39 0.01 -12.95 10.64
C GLU A 39 0.07 -14.11 9.66
N ARG A 40 0.33 -15.34 10.13
CA ARG A 40 0.37 -16.54 9.27
C ARG A 40 -0.99 -17.09 8.89
N ASN A 41 -1.98 -17.02 9.78
CA ASN A 41 -3.25 -17.73 9.64
C ASN A 41 -4.46 -16.81 9.46
N GLY A 42 -4.33 -15.52 9.73
CA GLY A 42 -5.41 -14.55 9.73
C GLY A 42 -6.17 -14.44 11.07
N LEU A 43 -6.93 -13.35 11.17
CA LEU A 43 -7.81 -13.02 12.28
C LEU A 43 -9.19 -13.65 12.09
N ASP A 44 -9.78 -14.10 13.19
CA ASP A 44 -11.14 -14.62 13.31
C ASP A 44 -11.78 -13.96 14.55
N VAL A 45 -12.38 -12.79 14.34
CA VAL A 45 -12.81 -11.93 15.45
C VAL A 45 -14.09 -12.43 16.12
N ASN A 46 -14.85 -13.29 15.45
CA ASN A 46 -16.08 -13.87 15.98
C ASN A 46 -15.85 -15.29 16.58
N GLY A 47 -14.74 -15.94 16.24
CA GLY A 47 -14.35 -17.27 16.72
C GLY A 47 -15.12 -18.43 16.08
N ASP A 48 -15.67 -18.25 14.88
CA ASP A 48 -16.44 -19.26 14.17
C ASP A 48 -15.57 -20.22 13.34
N GLY A 49 -14.26 -20.00 13.29
CA GLY A 49 -13.27 -20.77 12.56
C GLY A 49 -13.09 -20.34 11.10
N VAL A 50 -13.80 -19.29 10.65
CA VAL A 50 -13.61 -18.65 9.35
C VAL A 50 -12.68 -17.45 9.52
N VAL A 51 -11.72 -17.30 8.60
CA VAL A 51 -10.82 -16.14 8.60
C VAL A 51 -11.60 -14.91 8.16
N ASP A 52 -11.66 -13.91 9.03
CA ASP A 52 -12.26 -12.60 8.78
C ASP A 52 -11.26 -11.63 8.11
N LEU A 53 -9.98 -11.69 8.46
CA LEU A 53 -8.93 -10.90 7.81
C LEU A 53 -7.65 -11.73 7.62
N ASN A 54 -7.24 -11.90 6.37
CA ASN A 54 -6.06 -12.69 6.03
C ASN A 54 -4.81 -11.81 5.94
N LEU A 55 -4.13 -11.62 7.07
CA LEU A 55 -2.91 -10.81 7.17
C LEU A 55 -1.77 -11.34 6.29
N ARG A 56 -1.64 -12.66 6.16
CA ARG A 56 -0.66 -13.28 5.25
C ARG A 56 -0.88 -12.88 3.79
N ALA A 57 -2.13 -12.82 3.36
CA ALA A 57 -2.46 -12.38 2.00
C ALA A 57 -2.16 -10.89 1.79
N LEU A 58 -2.06 -10.12 2.88
CA LEU A 58 -1.61 -8.73 2.90
C LEU A 58 -0.08 -8.61 3.09
N ASN A 59 0.66 -9.72 3.03
CA ASN A 59 2.11 -9.77 3.20
C ASN A 59 2.62 -9.33 4.58
N ALA A 60 1.82 -9.59 5.62
CA ALA A 60 2.29 -9.51 7.00
C ALA A 60 3.41 -10.54 7.26
N ASP A 61 4.39 -10.20 8.09
CA ASP A 61 5.59 -10.98 8.31
C ASP A 61 6.00 -11.05 9.80
N PRO A 62 5.90 -12.23 10.43
CA PRO A 62 6.20 -12.41 11.86
C PRO A 62 7.63 -12.10 12.31
N ASP A 63 8.52 -11.77 11.38
CA ASP A 63 9.90 -11.42 11.65
C ASP A 63 10.19 -9.96 11.24
N HIS A 64 9.18 -9.16 10.88
CA HIS A 64 9.34 -7.78 10.41
C HIS A 64 8.11 -6.89 10.58
N LYS A 65 8.24 -5.83 11.39
CA LYS A 65 7.11 -4.98 11.82
C LYS A 65 6.25 -4.46 10.67
N ASP A 66 4.94 -4.56 10.83
CA ASP A 66 3.94 -4.14 9.85
C ASP A 66 3.00 -3.03 10.37
N VAL A 67 2.64 -2.09 9.50
CA VAL A 67 1.60 -1.07 9.73
C VAL A 67 0.66 -1.06 8.55
N PHE A 68 -0.65 -1.09 8.80
CA PHE A 68 -1.67 -1.18 7.76
C PHE A 68 -2.50 0.10 7.67
N VAL A 69 -2.64 0.66 6.48
CA VAL A 69 -3.48 1.83 6.22
C VAL A 69 -4.31 1.60 4.96
N GLU A 70 -5.59 1.98 5.04
CA GLU A 70 -6.50 2.03 3.90
C GLU A 70 -6.64 3.49 3.49
N VAL A 71 -6.56 3.76 2.19
CA VAL A 71 -6.59 5.11 1.65
C VAL A 71 -7.68 5.24 0.61
N ASP A 72 -8.71 6.02 0.93
CA ASP A 72 -9.75 6.42 0.01
C ASP A 72 -9.54 7.87 -0.45
N PHE A 73 -10.18 8.24 -1.56
CA PHE A 73 -10.07 9.59 -2.08
C PHE A 73 -11.39 10.07 -2.70
N MET A 74 -11.66 11.36 -2.57
CA MET A 74 -12.85 11.97 -3.15
C MET A 74 -12.73 12.17 -4.67
N GLN A 75 -13.83 11.90 -5.38
CA GLN A 75 -13.90 12.12 -6.83
C GLN A 75 -15.34 12.39 -7.30
N ASP A 76 -15.48 13.26 -8.30
CA ASP A 76 -16.67 13.36 -9.14
C ASP A 76 -16.30 13.36 -10.64
N ASN A 77 -17.21 13.79 -11.51
CA ASN A 77 -17.00 13.78 -12.95
C ASN A 77 -16.04 14.89 -13.43
N GLU A 78 -15.78 15.90 -12.61
CA GLU A 78 -15.02 17.11 -12.95
C GLU A 78 -13.75 17.25 -12.09
N HIS A 79 -13.69 16.58 -10.93
CA HIS A 79 -12.63 16.74 -9.95
C HIS A 79 -12.19 15.41 -9.30
N THR A 80 -10.91 15.32 -8.93
CA THR A 80 -10.35 14.18 -8.20
C THR A 80 -9.31 14.62 -7.18
N ASP A 81 -9.46 14.10 -5.97
CA ASP A 81 -8.56 14.25 -4.83
C ASP A 81 -7.61 13.06 -4.72
N ARG A 82 -7.52 12.23 -5.77
CA ARG A 82 -6.63 11.07 -5.80
C ARG A 82 -5.18 11.52 -5.67
N PRO A 83 -4.44 11.05 -4.65
CA PRO A 83 -3.01 11.36 -4.56
C PRO A 83 -2.26 10.69 -5.71
N PRO A 84 -1.24 11.33 -6.29
CA PRO A 84 -0.31 10.67 -7.18
C PRO A 84 0.36 9.48 -6.47
N ALA A 85 0.58 8.36 -7.17
CA ALA A 85 1.22 7.17 -6.60
C ALA A 85 2.61 7.46 -5.96
N ARG A 86 3.32 8.49 -6.45
CA ARG A 86 4.59 8.94 -5.86
C ARG A 86 4.45 9.46 -4.42
N THR A 87 3.34 10.12 -4.08
CA THR A 87 3.04 10.64 -2.74
C THR A 87 3.15 9.53 -1.70
N LEU A 88 2.38 8.47 -1.87
CA LEU A 88 2.33 7.36 -0.90
C LEU A 88 3.61 6.52 -0.90
N ARG A 89 4.31 6.42 -2.04
CA ARG A 89 5.61 5.74 -2.11
C ARG A 89 6.70 6.44 -1.29
N GLN A 90 6.69 7.77 -1.20
CA GLN A 90 7.62 8.49 -0.34
C GLN A 90 7.40 8.16 1.14
N VAL A 91 6.15 8.08 1.57
CA VAL A 91 5.78 7.69 2.95
C VAL A 91 6.21 6.25 3.23
N ILE A 92 5.92 5.30 2.33
CA ILE A 92 6.38 3.91 2.44
C ILE A 92 7.92 3.86 2.53
N GLY A 93 8.62 4.67 1.72
CA GLY A 93 10.07 4.76 1.75
C GLY A 93 10.63 5.28 3.08
N ALA A 94 9.93 6.21 3.73
CA ALA A 94 10.30 6.72 5.06
C ALA A 94 10.22 5.61 6.13
N PHE A 95 9.10 4.86 6.18
CA PHE A 95 8.94 3.71 7.08
C PHE A 95 9.94 2.59 6.79
N ARG A 96 10.21 2.29 5.51
CA ARG A 96 11.24 1.31 5.10
C ARG A 96 12.64 1.68 5.59
N ARG A 97 12.94 2.98 5.70
CA ARG A 97 14.23 3.50 6.21
C ARG A 97 14.21 3.80 7.71
N ALA A 98 13.10 3.53 8.41
CA ALA A 98 13.02 3.79 9.84
C ALA A 98 14.17 3.10 10.58
N PRO A 99 14.77 3.72 11.60
CA PRO A 99 15.92 3.16 12.32
C PRO A 99 15.55 2.02 13.28
N VAL A 100 14.47 1.30 13.00
CA VAL A 100 13.95 0.18 13.79
C VAL A 100 14.59 -1.12 13.33
N THR A 101 14.86 -2.03 14.27
CA THR A 101 15.47 -3.33 14.00
C THR A 101 14.46 -4.44 14.14
N ASN A 102 14.53 -5.45 13.27
CA ASN A 102 13.61 -6.58 13.25
C ASN A 102 14.32 -7.92 13.48
N PRO A 103 13.59 -8.97 13.91
CA PRO A 103 14.12 -10.33 14.08
C PRO A 103 14.78 -10.93 12.83
N ASP A 104 14.31 -10.58 11.63
CA ASP A 104 14.90 -11.00 10.35
C ASP A 104 16.30 -10.39 10.07
N GLY A 105 16.74 -9.43 10.90
CA GLY A 105 17.99 -8.70 10.75
C GLY A 105 17.91 -7.52 9.78
N ALA A 106 16.77 -7.29 9.13
CA ALA A 106 16.50 -6.10 8.34
C ALA A 106 16.09 -4.92 9.24
N ARG A 107 16.20 -3.70 8.68
CA ARG A 107 15.77 -2.46 9.33
C ARG A 107 14.48 -1.96 8.69
N GLY A 108 13.76 -1.11 9.40
CA GLY A 108 12.56 -0.42 8.91
C GLY A 108 11.27 -1.04 9.41
N ILE A 109 10.17 -0.50 8.90
CA ILE A 109 8.79 -0.96 9.12
C ILE A 109 8.13 -1.10 7.75
N ARG A 110 7.35 -2.15 7.54
CA ARG A 110 6.54 -2.35 6.34
C ARG A 110 5.22 -1.61 6.47
N LEU A 111 5.08 -0.52 5.72
CA LEU A 111 3.82 0.20 5.59
C LEU A 111 3.00 -0.39 4.43
N HIS A 112 1.90 -1.07 4.77
CA HIS A 112 0.97 -1.70 3.84
C HIS A 112 -0.19 -0.77 3.52
N LEU A 113 -0.25 -0.35 2.25
CA LEU A 113 -1.34 0.43 1.69
C LEU A 113 -2.14 -0.42 0.69
N ILE A 114 -3.47 -0.42 0.84
CA ILE A 114 -4.41 -1.18 0.00
C ILE A 114 -4.82 -0.36 -1.23
N GLY A 115 -4.99 -1.00 -2.40
CA GLY A 115 -5.46 -0.28 -3.60
C GLY A 115 -4.85 -0.60 -4.96
N GLY A 116 -4.21 -1.76 -5.14
CA GLY A 116 -3.50 -2.06 -6.39
C GLY A 116 -2.27 -1.16 -6.60
N ASP A 117 -1.96 -0.84 -7.87
CA ASP A 117 -0.67 -0.23 -8.27
C ASP A 117 -0.43 1.18 -7.68
N ASP A 118 -1.52 1.92 -7.41
CA ASP A 118 -1.45 3.30 -6.90
C ASP A 118 -1.58 3.39 -5.37
N ARG A 119 -1.75 2.25 -4.67
CA ARG A 119 -1.84 2.20 -3.20
C ARG A 119 -3.02 2.99 -2.59
N VAL A 120 -4.10 3.17 -3.35
CA VAL A 120 -5.38 3.77 -2.94
C VAL A 120 -6.54 2.87 -3.29
N ASP A 121 -7.47 2.63 -2.37
CA ASP A 121 -8.54 1.64 -2.52
C ASP A 121 -9.60 2.11 -3.52
N GLU A 122 -10.42 3.10 -3.15
CA GLU A 122 -11.44 3.57 -4.07
C GLU A 122 -11.71 5.08 -4.08
N ALA A 123 -12.33 5.48 -5.20
CA ALA A 123 -12.98 6.77 -5.35
C ALA A 123 -14.30 6.77 -4.57
N ILE A 124 -14.44 7.69 -3.61
CA ILE A 124 -15.67 7.98 -2.88
C ILE A 124 -16.35 9.25 -3.42
N PRO A 125 -17.66 9.44 -3.22
CA PRO A 125 -18.36 10.63 -3.71
C PRO A 125 -17.72 11.92 -3.21
N HIS A 126 -17.35 12.80 -4.13
CA HIS A 126 -16.75 14.09 -3.78
C HIS A 126 -17.70 14.97 -2.95
N ARG A 127 -17.12 15.61 -1.93
CA ARG A 127 -17.76 16.59 -1.05
C ARG A 127 -16.81 17.74 -0.88
N ALA A 128 -17.31 18.96 -1.07
CA ALA A 128 -16.48 20.15 -1.01
C ALA A 128 -15.84 20.36 0.37
N GLU A 129 -16.44 19.84 1.44
CA GLU A 129 -15.94 19.99 2.81
C GLU A 129 -16.11 18.68 3.58
N LEU A 130 -15.12 18.34 4.40
CA LEU A 130 -15.13 17.20 5.31
C LEU A 130 -14.77 17.62 6.73
N ARG A 131 -15.40 17.01 7.74
CA ARG A 131 -15.05 17.20 9.16
C ARG A 131 -15.34 15.94 9.98
N PHE A 132 -14.66 15.78 11.11
CA PHE A 132 -15.06 14.81 12.12
C PHE A 132 -16.32 15.25 12.86
N ARG A 133 -17.13 14.29 13.30
CA ARG A 133 -18.27 14.57 14.16
C ARG A 133 -17.79 15.14 15.50
N GLY A 134 -18.38 16.27 15.89
CA GLY A 134 -18.01 16.97 17.14
C GLY A 134 -16.89 17.98 16.99
N PHE A 135 -16.22 18.03 15.83
CA PHE A 135 -15.21 19.03 15.50
C PHE A 135 -15.73 20.06 14.48
N GLY A 136 -15.24 21.30 14.57
CA GLY A 136 -15.65 22.46 13.75
C GLY A 136 -16.88 23.21 14.27
N ASP A 137 -17.04 24.47 13.87
CA ASP A 137 -18.11 25.34 14.40
C ASP A 137 -19.49 24.98 13.84
N GLU A 138 -20.46 24.78 14.74
CA GLU A 138 -21.84 24.48 14.41
C GLU A 138 -22.52 25.53 13.51
N GLN A 139 -22.03 26.76 13.49
CA GLN A 139 -22.62 27.87 12.74
C GLN A 139 -22.22 27.87 11.25
N CYS A 140 -21.17 27.14 10.88
CA CYS A 140 -20.72 26.96 9.50
C CYS A 140 -21.27 25.67 8.83
N ARG A 141 -22.25 25.00 9.47
CA ARG A 141 -22.82 23.67 9.13
C ARG A 141 -23.45 23.47 7.74
N GLY A 142 -23.52 24.48 6.89
CA GLY A 142 -24.36 24.49 5.70
C GLY A 142 -23.93 23.62 4.51
N GLY A 143 -23.25 22.48 4.70
CA GLY A 143 -22.89 21.61 3.58
C GLY A 143 -21.83 20.53 3.81
N ALA A 144 -21.01 20.64 4.86
CA ALA A 144 -19.90 19.71 5.11
C ALA A 144 -20.36 18.26 5.31
N ALA A 145 -19.64 17.32 4.68
CA ALA A 145 -19.75 15.90 4.97
C ALA A 145 -19.14 15.56 6.33
N ILE A 146 -19.59 14.45 6.91
CA ILE A 146 -19.08 13.93 8.17
C ILE A 146 -18.18 12.74 7.87
N PHE A 147 -16.92 12.79 8.33
CA PHE A 147 -15.93 11.73 8.14
C PHE A 147 -16.44 10.40 8.66
N ASP A 148 -17.06 10.39 9.85
CA ASP A 148 -17.64 9.20 10.46
C ASP A 148 -18.67 8.50 9.55
N ASP A 149 -19.46 9.29 8.81
CA ASP A 149 -20.47 8.76 7.88
C ASP A 149 -19.78 8.18 6.63
N ILE A 150 -18.73 8.83 6.13
CA ILE A 150 -17.89 8.30 5.04
C ILE A 150 -17.26 6.97 5.47
N ARG A 151 -16.64 6.93 6.65
CA ARG A 151 -16.05 5.70 7.19
C ARG A 151 -17.08 4.59 7.34
N ALA A 152 -18.29 4.90 7.81
CA ALA A 152 -19.35 3.91 7.94
C ALA A 152 -19.78 3.29 6.59
N ASP A 153 -19.76 4.08 5.52
CA ASP A 153 -20.22 3.67 4.19
C ASP A 153 -19.11 3.05 3.31
N PHE A 154 -17.86 3.48 3.50
CA PHE A 154 -16.75 3.20 2.57
C PHE A 154 -15.57 2.43 3.16
N PHE A 155 -15.41 2.35 4.49
CA PHE A 155 -14.29 1.59 5.07
C PHE A 155 -14.32 0.10 4.72
N GLY A 156 -13.17 -0.43 4.28
CA GLY A 156 -12.94 -1.75 3.72
C GLY A 156 -13.26 -1.81 2.23
N THR A 157 -12.56 -2.59 1.43
CA THR A 157 -12.73 -2.64 -0.04
C THR A 157 -14.17 -2.98 -0.47
N ARG A 158 -14.56 -2.58 -1.69
CA ARG A 158 -15.88 -2.95 -2.26
C ARG A 158 -16.20 -4.44 -2.16
N ALA A 159 -15.19 -5.30 -2.33
CA ALA A 159 -15.33 -6.75 -2.23
C ALA A 159 -15.57 -7.20 -0.78
N GLU A 160 -14.89 -6.59 0.19
CA GLU A 160 -15.08 -6.82 1.62
C GLU A 160 -16.47 -6.37 2.07
N ARG A 161 -16.93 -5.17 1.67
CA ARG A 161 -18.27 -4.66 2.00
C ARG A 161 -19.41 -5.46 1.37
N ALA A 162 -19.20 -6.01 0.17
CA ALA A 162 -20.17 -6.86 -0.52
C ALA A 162 -20.22 -8.32 -0.01
N ASN A 163 -19.27 -8.73 0.83
CA ASN A 163 -19.18 -10.10 1.32
C ASN A 163 -20.33 -10.43 2.28
N ALA A 164 -20.83 -11.67 2.26
CA ALA A 164 -21.85 -12.13 3.21
C ALA A 164 -21.37 -12.03 4.68
N ASN A 165 -20.06 -12.11 4.92
CA ASN A 165 -19.41 -11.95 6.22
C ASN A 165 -18.85 -10.53 6.47
N ALA A 166 -19.29 -9.51 5.70
CA ALA A 166 -18.74 -8.15 5.75
C ALA A 166 -18.65 -7.58 7.17
N ARG A 167 -19.64 -7.82 8.03
CA ARG A 167 -19.62 -7.30 9.41
C ARG A 167 -18.37 -7.73 10.20
N ASN A 168 -17.97 -9.00 10.10
CA ASN A 168 -16.82 -9.51 10.84
C ASN A 168 -15.51 -9.14 10.16
N ILE A 169 -15.49 -9.15 8.82
CA ILE A 169 -14.35 -8.68 8.02
C ILE A 169 -14.02 -7.22 8.38
N LEU A 170 -14.99 -6.31 8.33
CA LEU A 170 -14.78 -4.88 8.62
C LEU A 170 -14.42 -4.64 10.09
N ARG A 171 -14.96 -5.45 11.02
CA ARG A 171 -14.57 -5.40 12.42
C ARG A 171 -13.13 -5.86 12.65
N ALA A 172 -12.69 -6.93 11.97
CA ALA A 172 -11.30 -7.38 11.99
C ALA A 172 -10.36 -6.36 11.35
N LYS A 173 -10.75 -5.80 10.20
CA LYS A 173 -10.01 -4.75 9.51
C LYS A 173 -9.87 -3.50 10.36
N GLY A 174 -10.93 -3.04 11.02
CA GLY A 174 -10.91 -1.86 11.89
C GLY A 174 -10.01 -1.98 13.12
N ALA A 175 -9.65 -3.20 13.54
CA ALA A 175 -8.69 -3.43 14.62
C ALA A 175 -7.23 -3.33 14.16
N VAL A 176 -6.98 -3.48 12.85
CA VAL A 176 -5.64 -3.55 12.25
C VAL A 176 -5.31 -2.27 11.48
N PHE A 177 -6.25 -1.76 10.71
CA PHE A 177 -6.05 -0.66 9.78
C PHE A 177 -6.20 0.70 10.45
N HIS A 178 -5.44 1.66 9.92
CA HIS A 178 -5.76 3.09 9.98
C HIS A 178 -6.54 3.46 8.71
N TYR A 179 -7.45 4.43 8.80
CA TYR A 179 -8.27 4.83 7.65
C TYR A 179 -7.99 6.28 7.27
N ALA A 180 -7.53 6.48 6.04
CA ALA A 180 -7.15 7.77 5.50
C ALA A 180 -8.11 8.17 4.37
N VAL A 181 -8.55 9.43 4.37
CA VAL A 181 -9.31 9.99 3.24
C VAL A 181 -8.58 11.21 2.68
N PHE A 182 -8.21 11.16 1.40
CA PHE A 182 -7.86 12.37 0.65
C PHE A 182 -9.15 13.10 0.26
N ALA A 183 -9.35 14.26 0.86
CA ALA A 183 -10.56 15.06 0.74
C ALA A 183 -10.26 16.46 0.21
N HIS A 184 -11.31 17.13 -0.26
CA HIS A 184 -11.17 18.42 -0.95
C HIS A 184 -10.60 19.53 -0.05
N ARG A 185 -11.26 19.78 1.09
CA ARG A 185 -10.82 20.69 2.17
C ARG A 185 -11.54 20.36 3.49
N GLN A 186 -10.99 20.85 4.60
CA GLN A 186 -11.67 20.82 5.89
C GLN A 186 -12.74 21.92 5.98
N SER A 187 -13.76 21.76 6.84
CA SER A 187 -14.84 22.74 7.01
C SER A 187 -14.40 24.07 7.65
N ASP A 188 -15.05 25.17 7.26
CA ASP A 188 -14.79 26.54 7.75
C ASP A 188 -14.94 26.69 9.29
N ARG A 189 -14.16 27.63 9.86
CA ARG A 189 -14.30 28.11 11.24
C ARG A 189 -15.25 29.31 11.28
N PHE A 190 -16.11 29.40 12.29
CA PHE A 190 -16.93 30.61 12.49
C PHE A 190 -16.15 31.65 13.30
N VAL A 191 -16.08 32.88 12.79
CA VAL A 191 -15.51 34.03 13.48
C VAL A 191 -16.63 34.97 13.90
N PRO A 192 -16.85 35.18 15.21
CA PRO A 192 -17.81 36.15 15.70
C PRO A 192 -17.38 37.57 15.34
N ASP A 193 -18.29 38.37 14.80
CA ASP A 193 -18.08 39.80 14.53
C ASP A 193 -19.30 40.63 14.99
N PRO A 194 -19.19 41.97 15.07
CA PRO A 194 -20.30 42.83 15.50
C PRO A 194 -21.57 42.75 14.62
N ASN A 195 -21.50 42.11 13.46
CA ASN A 195 -22.61 41.94 12.52
C ASN A 195 -23.25 40.54 12.58
N GLY A 196 -22.88 39.72 13.56
CA GLY A 196 -23.42 38.37 13.73
C GLY A 196 -22.49 37.26 13.25
N GLY A 197 -21.23 37.58 12.94
CA GLY A 197 -20.17 36.63 12.58
C GLY A 197 -20.19 36.15 11.13
N HIS A 198 -19.09 35.57 10.71
CA HIS A 198 -18.92 35.00 9.37
C HIS A 198 -18.05 33.74 9.44
N CYS A 199 -18.24 32.84 8.48
CA CYS A 199 -17.35 31.69 8.30
C CYS A 199 -16.10 32.13 7.54
N VAL A 200 -14.94 31.75 8.05
CA VAL A 200 -13.63 31.96 7.41
C VAL A 200 -13.08 30.63 6.95
N ASP A 201 -12.52 30.62 5.75
CA ASP A 201 -11.83 29.48 5.16
C ASP A 201 -10.41 29.42 5.77
N GLU A 202 -10.32 28.87 6.98
CA GLU A 202 -9.06 28.63 7.71
C GLU A 202 -8.51 27.21 7.45
N GLY A 203 -9.00 26.52 6.41
CA GLY A 203 -8.79 25.09 6.16
C GLY A 203 -7.43 24.53 6.58
N SER A 204 -7.45 23.44 7.35
CA SER A 204 -6.24 22.69 7.72
C SER A 204 -5.71 21.87 6.55
N SER A 205 -4.39 21.65 6.54
CA SER A 205 -3.75 20.65 5.69
C SER A 205 -4.26 19.23 5.94
N GLY A 206 -4.61 18.88 7.18
CA GLY A 206 -5.11 17.57 7.58
C GLY A 206 -5.71 17.57 8.98
N LEU A 207 -6.25 16.43 9.39
CA LEU A 207 -6.67 16.20 10.77
C LEU A 207 -6.74 14.70 11.05
N ALA A 208 -6.26 14.29 12.21
CA ALA A 208 -6.36 12.93 12.72
C ALA A 208 -7.21 12.86 13.98
N LEU A 209 -8.01 11.80 14.10
CA LEU A 209 -8.74 11.45 15.31
C LEU A 209 -8.69 9.93 15.53
N GLY A 210 -8.01 9.51 16.59
CA GLY A 210 -7.85 8.09 16.86
C GLY A 210 -7.02 7.39 15.78
N ARG A 211 -7.61 6.43 15.06
CA ARG A 211 -6.93 5.70 13.96
C ARG A 211 -7.26 6.26 12.57
N ASP A 212 -8.15 7.24 12.53
CA ASP A 212 -8.71 7.76 11.29
C ASP A 212 -8.15 9.16 11.05
N PHE A 213 -7.86 9.49 9.79
CA PHE A 213 -7.34 10.80 9.45
C PHE A 213 -7.71 11.23 8.04
N MET A 214 -7.61 12.53 7.78
CA MET A 214 -7.86 13.11 6.46
C MET A 214 -6.71 14.00 6.00
N VAL A 215 -6.48 14.01 4.69
CA VAL A 215 -5.58 14.94 4.00
C VAL A 215 -6.44 15.87 3.15
N THR A 216 -6.39 17.18 3.40
CA THR A 216 -7.36 18.17 2.90
C THR A 216 -6.71 19.27 2.05
N LEU A 217 -5.71 18.90 1.24
CA LEU A 217 -4.91 19.82 0.43
C LEU A 217 -5.46 20.09 -0.99
N ALA A 218 -6.64 19.58 -1.34
CA ALA A 218 -7.09 19.51 -2.73
C ALA A 218 -7.70 20.81 -3.30
N SER A 219 -8.21 21.69 -2.43
CA SER A 219 -8.74 23.02 -2.82
C SER A 219 -8.21 24.12 -1.94
N PHE A 220 -7.09 24.70 -2.39
CA PHE A 220 -6.61 25.97 -1.89
C PHE A 220 -7.45 27.10 -2.51
N ARG A 221 -8.20 27.84 -1.68
CA ARG A 221 -9.02 29.03 -2.03
C ARG A 221 -9.87 28.90 -3.31
N GLY A 222 -10.85 28.00 -3.34
CA GLY A 222 -11.92 28.02 -4.35
C GLY A 222 -11.43 27.99 -5.81
N GLY A 223 -10.41 27.17 -6.09
CA GLY A 223 -9.83 27.03 -7.44
C GLY A 223 -8.68 27.99 -7.76
N ARG A 224 -8.08 28.65 -6.75
CA ARG A 224 -6.79 29.34 -6.90
C ARG A 224 -5.72 28.54 -6.17
N THR A 225 -5.20 27.51 -6.82
CA THR A 225 -3.89 26.95 -6.45
C THR A 225 -2.89 28.10 -6.33
N PRO A 226 -2.13 28.22 -5.23
CA PRO A 226 -1.03 29.16 -5.17
C PRO A 226 -0.12 28.87 -6.37
N ARG A 227 0.52 29.89 -6.98
CA ARG A 227 1.37 29.72 -8.19
C ARG A 227 2.41 28.58 -8.07
N GLN A 228 2.74 28.26 -6.84
CA GLN A 228 3.76 27.35 -6.28
C GLN A 228 3.31 25.88 -6.34
N TRP A 229 2.00 25.60 -6.38
CA TRP A 229 1.44 24.24 -6.52
C TRP A 229 1.15 23.88 -7.98
N ARG A 230 1.63 24.70 -8.92
CA ARG A 230 1.57 24.42 -10.36
C ARG A 230 2.60 23.37 -10.76
N ALA A 231 3.74 23.32 -10.06
CA ALA A 231 4.70 22.24 -10.17
C ALA A 231 4.15 20.99 -9.47
N ARG A 232 4.01 19.89 -10.21
CA ARG A 232 3.47 18.60 -9.70
C ARG A 232 4.27 18.06 -8.50
N ALA A 233 5.56 18.40 -8.40
CA ALA A 233 6.48 17.91 -7.38
C ALA A 233 6.19 18.45 -5.96
N ASP A 234 5.83 19.72 -5.81
CA ASP A 234 5.62 20.32 -4.49
C ASP A 234 4.30 19.87 -3.86
N ARG A 235 3.27 19.65 -4.68
CA ARG A 235 2.04 19.00 -4.25
C ARG A 235 2.28 17.60 -3.69
N ILE A 236 3.10 16.79 -4.36
CA ILE A 236 3.47 15.44 -3.90
C ILE A 236 4.13 15.49 -2.53
N GLN A 237 5.07 16.43 -2.31
CA GLN A 237 5.80 16.55 -1.05
C GLN A 237 4.90 17.00 0.10
N ALA A 238 4.02 17.95 -0.15
CA ALA A 238 3.08 18.41 0.86
C ALA A 238 2.04 17.35 1.22
N GLU A 239 1.46 16.67 0.21
CA GLU A 239 0.55 15.55 0.46
C GLU A 239 1.25 14.42 1.23
N ALA A 240 2.51 14.09 0.90
CA ALA A 240 3.27 13.05 1.60
C ALA A 240 3.65 13.49 3.02
N GLY A 241 4.02 14.76 3.20
CA GLY A 241 4.31 15.38 4.48
C GLY A 241 3.11 15.38 5.41
N THR A 242 1.97 15.88 4.93
CA THR A 242 0.71 15.88 5.68
C THR A 242 0.23 14.46 5.94
N PHE A 243 0.21 13.57 4.95
CA PHE A 243 -0.19 12.17 5.20
C PHE A 243 0.65 11.52 6.29
N MET A 244 1.98 11.71 6.26
CA MET A 244 2.86 11.17 7.30
C MET A 244 2.67 11.86 8.65
N HIS A 245 2.42 13.17 8.68
CA HIS A 245 2.09 13.91 9.90
C HIS A 245 0.83 13.36 10.58
N GLU A 246 -0.26 13.25 9.82
CA GLU A 246 -1.54 12.74 10.32
C GLU A 246 -1.46 11.25 10.72
N LEU A 247 -0.71 10.45 9.95
CA LEU A 247 -0.42 9.08 10.35
C LEU A 247 0.37 9.03 11.66
N GLY A 248 1.27 9.98 11.91
CA GLY A 248 2.00 10.13 13.16
C GLY A 248 1.06 10.35 14.34
N HIS A 249 0.06 11.23 14.20
CA HIS A 249 -1.02 11.38 15.19
C HIS A 249 -1.81 10.08 15.37
N ALA A 250 -2.16 9.40 14.27
CA ALA A 250 -2.87 8.13 14.34
C ALA A 250 -2.07 7.01 15.03
N LEU A 251 -0.74 7.14 15.06
CA LEU A 251 0.19 6.28 15.79
C LEU A 251 0.53 6.82 17.20
N GLY A 252 0.02 8.01 17.54
CA GLY A 252 0.07 8.62 18.87
C GLY A 252 1.21 9.61 19.11
N LEU A 253 1.87 10.10 18.06
CA LEU A 253 2.81 11.21 18.14
C LEU A 253 2.07 12.56 18.26
N GLN A 254 2.77 13.57 18.77
CA GLN A 254 2.27 14.95 18.90
C GLN A 254 3.26 15.93 18.25
N HIS A 255 2.86 17.18 18.06
CA HIS A 255 3.68 18.14 17.30
C HIS A 255 5.02 18.50 17.95
N GLY A 256 5.16 18.27 19.25
CA GLY A 256 6.41 18.41 20.00
C GLY A 256 7.05 17.09 20.41
N GLY A 257 6.62 15.96 19.84
CA GLY A 257 6.98 14.61 20.29
C GLY A 257 5.99 14.12 21.34
N SER A 258 6.33 14.25 22.62
CA SER A 258 5.43 13.92 23.75
C SER A 258 4.69 15.13 24.35
N SER A 259 4.84 16.32 23.75
CA SER A 259 4.18 17.54 24.20
C SER A 259 3.30 18.10 23.09
N ARG A 260 2.07 18.43 23.45
CA ARG A 260 1.07 19.11 22.63
C ARG A 260 1.34 20.60 22.44
N ILE A 261 1.94 21.24 23.44
CA ILE A 261 1.96 22.70 23.54
C ILE A 261 3.16 23.33 22.83
N ILE A 262 4.29 22.60 22.71
CA ILE A 262 5.56 23.16 22.22
C ILE A 262 5.89 22.61 20.82
N ASN A 263 5.54 23.37 19.80
CA ASN A 263 5.85 23.13 18.38
C ASN A 263 6.93 24.11 17.88
N CYS A 264 7.27 24.08 16.59
CA CYS A 264 8.28 24.94 15.95
C CYS A 264 9.67 24.86 16.60
N LYS A 265 10.05 23.69 17.12
CA LYS A 265 11.32 23.50 17.82
C LYS A 265 12.47 23.26 16.83
N PRO A 266 13.54 24.07 16.82
CA PRO A 266 14.68 23.85 15.91
C PRO A 266 15.40 22.52 16.15
N ASN A 267 15.38 22.00 17.39
CA ASN A 267 16.00 20.72 17.76
C ASN A 267 15.05 19.51 17.67
N TYR A 268 13.94 19.61 16.93
CA TYR A 268 13.02 18.50 16.71
C TYR A 268 12.78 18.28 15.21
N LEU A 269 13.69 17.51 14.60
CA LEU A 269 13.77 17.33 13.15
C LEU A 269 12.79 16.26 12.63
N SER A 270 11.50 16.44 12.91
CA SER A 270 10.43 15.50 12.60
C SER A 270 9.34 16.12 11.74
N VAL A 271 8.71 15.35 10.86
CA VAL A 271 7.49 15.76 10.14
C VAL A 271 6.34 16.17 11.07
N MET A 272 6.34 15.72 12.33
CA MET A 272 5.36 16.15 13.34
C MET A 272 5.55 17.61 13.77
N ASN A 273 6.74 18.17 13.58
CA ASN A 273 6.99 19.58 13.81
C ASN A 273 6.58 20.37 12.58
N TYR A 274 5.80 21.43 12.75
CA TYR A 274 5.32 22.23 11.62
C TYR A 274 6.44 22.80 10.77
N LEU A 275 7.59 23.14 11.39
CA LEU A 275 8.85 23.53 10.71
C LEU A 275 9.41 22.50 9.74
N PHE A 276 8.86 21.29 9.73
CA PHE A 276 9.25 20.22 8.86
C PHE A 276 8.04 19.43 8.41
N GLN A 277 6.79 19.92 8.48
CA GLN A 277 5.67 19.17 7.90
C GLN A 277 5.68 19.33 6.37
N LEU A 278 5.91 20.55 5.90
CA LEU A 278 5.89 20.92 4.50
C LEU A 278 7.31 21.23 4.01
N ARG A 279 7.49 21.22 2.69
CA ARG A 279 8.72 21.71 2.07
C ARG A 279 8.66 23.24 2.09
N TYR A 280 9.63 23.88 2.72
CA TYR A 280 9.89 25.30 2.51
C TYR A 280 10.60 25.41 1.17
N ASN A 281 10.03 26.17 0.23
CA ASN A 281 10.74 26.42 -1.01
C ASN A 281 12.02 27.20 -0.66
N GLY A 282 13.12 26.90 -1.36
CA GLY A 282 14.49 27.28 -0.97
C GLY A 282 15.31 26.04 -0.66
N GLY A 283 15.36 25.10 -1.62
CA GLY A 283 16.38 24.06 -1.77
C GLY A 283 16.64 23.05 -0.65
N TYR A 284 16.05 23.21 0.54
CA TYR A 284 16.08 22.16 1.54
C TYR A 284 15.19 21.01 1.06
N ARG A 285 15.82 19.98 0.49
CA ARG A 285 15.25 18.64 0.35
C ARG A 285 14.97 18.12 1.76
N ARG A 286 13.83 18.51 2.33
CA ARG A 286 13.37 17.99 3.61
C ARG A 286 13.26 16.47 3.46
N PRO A 287 14.09 15.68 4.15
CA PRO A 287 13.89 14.24 4.12
C PRO A 287 12.61 13.96 4.89
N LEU A 288 11.60 13.43 4.18
CA LEU A 288 10.34 12.99 4.75
C LEU A 288 10.62 11.89 5.78
N ASP A 289 10.56 12.25 7.05
CA ASP A 289 11.00 11.40 8.16
C ASP A 289 10.41 11.89 9.49
N TYR A 290 10.25 10.96 10.43
CA TYR A 290 10.14 11.32 11.84
C TYR A 290 11.54 11.53 12.45
N SER A 291 11.63 12.13 13.64
CA SER A 291 12.94 12.31 14.27
C SER A 291 13.56 10.95 14.64
N ARG A 292 14.88 10.85 14.46
CA ARG A 292 15.67 9.62 14.72
C ARG A 292 16.50 9.68 16.00
N GLN A 293 16.46 10.82 16.70
CA GLN A 293 17.29 11.08 17.85
C GLN A 293 16.70 12.18 18.73
N ASP A 294 16.83 12.00 20.03
CA ASP A 294 16.54 13.01 21.04
C ASP A 294 17.71 13.99 21.13
N LEU A 295 17.57 15.14 20.45
CA LEU A 295 18.59 16.18 20.42
C LEU A 295 18.68 16.95 21.75
N PRO A 296 19.84 17.52 22.08
CA PRO A 296 19.99 18.26 23.32
C PRO A 296 18.97 19.39 23.47
N THR A 297 18.46 19.56 24.69
CA THR A 297 17.54 20.63 25.05
C THR A 297 18.11 22.02 24.73
N LEU A 298 17.28 22.89 24.17
CA LEU A 298 17.56 24.32 24.00
C LEU A 298 16.88 25.12 25.12
N ASN A 299 17.62 26.00 25.76
CA ASN A 299 17.07 26.96 26.72
C ASN A 299 17.11 28.33 26.07
N GLU A 300 15.95 28.90 25.74
CA GLU A 300 15.84 30.17 25.03
C GLU A 300 16.44 31.36 25.78
N GLY A 301 16.58 31.26 27.11
CA GLY A 301 17.25 32.28 27.92
C GLY A 301 18.77 32.14 28.02
N ALA A 302 19.35 31.08 27.44
CA ALA A 302 20.78 30.78 27.51
C ALA A 302 21.26 29.89 26.33
N LEU A 303 21.00 30.32 25.10
CA LEU A 303 21.40 29.59 23.90
C LEU A 303 22.92 29.70 23.65
N SER A 304 23.47 28.73 22.93
CA SER A 304 24.87 28.74 22.49
C SER A 304 24.93 28.69 20.97
N GLU A 305 25.47 29.74 20.36
CA GLU A 305 25.60 29.84 18.92
C GLU A 305 26.67 28.91 18.34
N PRO A 306 27.88 28.77 18.94
CA PRO A 306 28.87 27.82 18.44
C PRO A 306 28.42 26.37 18.44
N ARG A 307 27.42 26.04 19.29
CA ARG A 307 26.86 24.69 19.42
C ARG A 307 25.69 24.45 18.47
N GLY A 308 24.93 25.49 18.13
CA GLY A 308 23.67 25.34 17.40
C GLY A 308 22.73 24.36 18.09
N ILE A 309 22.16 23.43 17.31
CA ILE A 309 21.29 22.36 17.83
C ILE A 309 22.01 21.04 18.10
N ASP A 310 23.32 20.95 17.78
CA ASP A 310 24.11 19.71 17.90
C ASP A 310 23.48 18.52 17.15
N GLY A 311 22.99 18.80 15.94
CA GLY A 311 22.26 17.88 15.08
C GLY A 311 23.16 17.00 14.21
N PRO A 312 22.56 16.04 13.48
CA PRO A 312 23.31 15.14 12.59
C PRO A 312 23.77 15.85 11.32
N ALA A 313 24.95 15.45 10.81
CA ALA A 313 25.51 15.97 9.58
C ALA A 313 24.59 15.71 8.37
N GLY A 314 24.56 16.66 7.43
CA GLY A 314 23.73 16.58 6.22
C GLY A 314 22.25 16.94 6.44
N ARG A 315 21.80 17.12 7.68
CA ARG A 315 20.47 17.66 7.99
C ARG A 315 20.53 19.18 8.13
N ARG A 316 19.38 19.83 7.94
CA ARG A 316 19.21 21.26 8.23
C ARG A 316 18.10 21.45 9.26
N THR A 317 18.14 22.60 9.91
CA THR A 317 17.08 23.08 10.79
C THR A 317 16.62 24.47 10.38
N VAL A 318 15.43 24.84 10.81
CA VAL A 318 14.82 26.15 10.65
C VAL A 318 14.50 26.67 12.06
N TYR A 319 14.57 27.98 12.24
CA TYR A 319 14.22 28.65 13.49
C TYR A 319 13.60 30.01 13.17
N GLY A 320 12.93 30.61 14.15
CA GLY A 320 12.34 31.93 13.98
C GLY A 320 12.62 32.85 15.14
N VAL A 321 13.01 34.09 14.84
CA VAL A 321 13.34 35.12 15.83
C VAL A 321 12.63 36.41 15.45
N GLY A 322 12.16 37.15 16.45
CA GLY A 322 11.37 38.36 16.20
C GLY A 322 10.01 38.10 15.51
N GLY A 323 9.55 36.84 15.48
CA GLY A 323 8.28 36.44 14.87
C GLY A 323 8.36 36.07 13.39
N ARG A 324 9.56 36.03 12.80
CA ARG A 324 9.80 35.68 11.40
C ARG A 324 10.61 34.40 11.29
N ILE A 325 10.47 33.71 10.16
CA ILE A 325 11.30 32.54 9.85
C ILE A 325 12.64 33.00 9.30
N HIS A 326 13.72 32.35 9.76
CA HIS A 326 15.06 32.54 9.23
C HIS A 326 15.45 31.39 8.28
N ARG A 327 16.51 31.62 7.48
CA ARG A 327 17.05 30.66 6.49
C ARG A 327 17.34 29.30 7.13
N ALA A 328 17.10 28.21 6.40
CA ALA A 328 17.51 26.88 6.82
C ALA A 328 19.03 26.83 7.01
N VAL A 329 19.50 26.35 8.17
CA VAL A 329 20.93 26.27 8.54
C VAL A 329 21.35 24.81 8.77
N PRO A 330 22.63 24.45 8.57
CA PRO A 330 23.12 23.11 8.90
C PRO A 330 22.81 22.74 10.35
N ALA A 331 22.28 21.54 10.57
CA ALA A 331 21.91 21.05 11.90
C ALA A 331 23.15 20.76 12.77
N ASP A 332 24.27 20.43 12.15
CA ASP A 332 25.56 20.07 12.77
C ASP A 332 26.52 21.26 12.92
N GLY A 333 26.04 22.49 12.69
CA GLY A 333 26.85 23.70 12.64
C GLY A 333 26.45 24.75 13.67
N PRO A 334 27.26 25.82 13.78
CA PRO A 334 26.92 26.98 14.58
C PRO A 334 25.70 27.72 13.99
N ILE A 335 24.90 28.35 14.84
CA ILE A 335 23.68 29.09 14.46
C ILE A 335 23.71 30.46 15.13
N ASP A 336 23.62 31.52 14.34
CA ASP A 336 23.44 32.91 14.80
C ASP A 336 22.01 33.08 15.32
N TRP A 337 21.83 32.91 16.64
CA TRP A 337 20.50 32.85 17.24
C TRP A 337 19.88 34.24 17.41
N ASN A 338 20.67 35.30 17.49
CA ASN A 338 20.18 36.67 17.68
C ASN A 338 20.16 37.50 16.38
N ASN A 339 20.73 36.96 15.30
CA ASN A 339 20.87 37.55 13.97
C ASN A 339 21.68 38.86 13.97
N ASP A 340 22.77 38.92 14.73
CA ASP A 340 23.71 40.05 14.75
C ASP A 340 24.85 39.92 13.72
N GLY A 341 24.93 38.78 13.03
CA GLY A 341 25.91 38.50 11.99
C GLY A 341 27.15 37.76 12.48
N ASP A 342 27.19 37.32 13.74
CA ASP A 342 28.17 36.38 14.24
C ASP A 342 27.55 35.15 14.92
N SER A 343 28.37 34.14 15.22
CA SER A 343 27.90 32.88 15.81
C SER A 343 28.82 32.43 16.94
N GLY A 344 29.47 33.40 17.59
CA GLY A 344 30.44 33.20 18.65
C GLY A 344 29.83 33.17 20.04
N ASP A 345 28.58 33.60 20.20
CA ASP A 345 28.03 33.94 21.50
C ASP A 345 27.56 32.73 22.31
N ARG A 346 27.63 32.94 23.63
CA ARG A 346 27.06 32.05 24.65
C ARG A 346 26.13 32.86 25.52
N ASP A 347 25.13 32.18 26.08
CA ASP A 347 24.11 32.78 26.93
C ASP A 347 23.23 33.80 26.17
N VAL A 348 22.89 33.48 24.91
CA VAL A 348 22.00 34.28 24.06
C VAL A 348 20.55 34.11 24.52
N ASP A 349 19.87 35.22 24.81
CA ASP A 349 18.41 35.28 25.04
C ASP A 349 17.71 35.53 23.71
N ALA A 350 17.26 34.45 23.08
CA ALA A 350 16.49 34.51 21.85
C ALA A 350 15.35 33.50 21.88
N ASN A 351 14.17 33.98 21.52
CA ASN A 351 13.01 33.14 21.32
C ASN A 351 13.07 32.59 19.89
N VAL A 352 13.43 31.31 19.76
CA VAL A 352 13.82 30.65 18.51
C VAL A 352 12.71 29.77 17.93
N ASN A 353 11.64 29.54 18.69
CA ASN A 353 10.43 28.88 18.21
C ASN A 353 9.28 29.88 17.93
N ARG A 354 9.47 31.20 18.12
CA ARG A 354 8.44 32.20 17.83
C ARG A 354 8.36 32.54 16.36
N ILE A 355 7.33 31.99 15.73
CA ILE A 355 7.00 32.17 14.34
C ILE A 355 5.53 32.55 14.26
N VAL A 356 5.27 33.84 14.04
CA VAL A 356 3.90 34.39 14.05
C VAL A 356 3.07 33.78 12.93
N SER A 357 3.68 33.55 11.75
CA SER A 357 3.01 32.92 10.62
C SER A 357 2.57 31.48 10.87
N LEU A 358 3.12 30.79 11.87
CA LEU A 358 2.78 29.40 12.20
C LEU A 358 2.05 29.29 13.56
N GLY A 359 1.68 30.41 14.18
CA GLY A 359 1.05 30.43 15.50
C GLY A 359 1.97 30.02 16.66
N CYS A 360 3.28 29.91 16.43
CA CYS A 360 4.25 29.51 17.45
C CYS A 360 4.77 30.73 18.22
N GLY A 361 4.81 30.73 19.56
CA GLY A 361 5.15 31.97 20.27
C GLY A 361 5.28 32.03 21.80
N GLY A 362 5.78 30.98 22.47
CA GLY A 362 6.19 31.09 23.88
C GLY A 362 7.59 31.68 24.03
N ARG A 363 7.91 32.41 25.12
CA ARG A 363 9.25 32.98 25.40
C ARG A 363 9.78 32.44 26.71
N GLY A 364 11.06 32.08 26.73
CA GLY A 364 11.73 31.58 27.93
C GLY A 364 11.49 30.08 28.10
N ASP A 365 11.21 29.42 26.98
CA ASP A 365 10.85 28.02 26.94
C ASP A 365 12.11 27.14 26.99
N THR A 366 11.89 25.92 27.46
CA THR A 366 12.86 24.84 27.37
C THR A 366 12.40 23.89 26.28
N LEU A 367 13.10 23.90 25.14
CA LEU A 367 12.74 23.12 23.97
C LEU A 367 13.47 21.78 24.02
N ASN A 368 12.77 20.73 24.41
CA ASN A 368 13.33 19.38 24.44
C ASN A 368 13.36 18.77 23.04
N GLY A 369 14.41 18.00 22.74
CA GLY A 369 14.41 17.08 21.61
C GLY A 369 13.39 15.96 21.82
N PHE A 370 13.23 15.12 20.80
CA PHE A 370 12.43 13.90 20.91
C PHE A 370 12.83 12.91 19.81
N ASP A 371 12.80 11.62 20.10
CA ASP A 371 13.02 10.52 19.15
C ASP A 371 11.71 9.80 18.88
N ASP A 372 11.06 10.17 17.77
CA ASP A 372 9.78 9.60 17.37
C ASP A 372 9.89 8.14 17.00
N TRP A 373 10.92 7.76 16.24
CA TRP A 373 11.04 6.37 15.80
C TRP A 373 11.28 5.42 16.98
N ALA A 374 12.05 5.83 17.97
CA ALA A 374 12.23 5.06 19.20
C ALA A 374 10.95 5.01 20.06
N GLU A 375 10.11 6.05 20.03
CA GLU A 375 8.80 6.03 20.68
C GLU A 375 7.81 5.11 19.94
N LEU A 376 7.74 5.19 18.61
CA LEU A 376 6.89 4.33 17.79
C LEU A 376 7.27 2.85 17.96
N ASP A 377 8.55 2.52 17.96
CA ASP A 377 9.03 1.16 18.22
C ASP A 377 8.53 0.64 19.59
N ARG A 378 8.65 1.48 20.64
CA ARG A 378 8.13 1.17 21.99
C ARG A 378 6.60 1.06 22.07
N ARG A 379 5.85 1.79 21.25
CA ARG A 379 4.37 1.74 21.27
C ARG A 379 3.81 0.55 20.53
N LEU A 380 4.44 0.15 19.42
CA LEU A 380 4.12 -1.09 18.72
C LEU A 380 4.30 -2.30 19.66
N LEU A 381 5.39 -2.30 20.44
CA LEU A 381 5.65 -3.24 21.55
C LEU A 381 4.53 -3.32 22.61
N ILE A 382 3.92 -2.20 23.01
CA ILE A 382 2.87 -2.19 24.06
C ILE A 382 1.55 -2.81 23.55
N ARG A 383 1.25 -2.69 22.25
CA ARG A 383 0.08 -3.37 21.63
C ARG A 383 0.21 -4.90 21.72
N ALA A 384 1.44 -5.43 21.58
CA ALA A 384 1.75 -6.86 21.70
C ALA A 384 1.51 -7.44 23.11
N ALA A 385 1.64 -6.62 24.17
CA ALA A 385 1.64 -7.07 25.56
C ALA A 385 0.25 -7.19 26.22
N GLY A 386 -0.82 -6.71 25.57
CA GLY A 386 -2.21 -6.96 26.02
C GLY A 386 -2.61 -6.14 27.24
N GLY A 387 -2.02 -4.95 27.37
CA GLY A 387 -2.46 -3.98 28.36
C GLY A 387 -3.89 -3.58 28.10
N ALA A 388 -4.76 -3.76 29.09
CA ALA A 388 -6.11 -3.21 29.15
C ALA A 388 -6.14 -1.66 29.26
N GLU A 389 -4.98 -1.01 29.08
CA GLU A 389 -4.77 0.44 29.08
C GLU A 389 -4.37 0.97 27.70
N ALA A 390 -4.51 0.18 26.63
CA ALA A 390 -4.50 0.76 25.29
C ALA A 390 -5.78 1.60 25.17
N ASP A 391 -5.64 2.90 25.36
CA ASP A 391 -6.69 3.89 25.16
C ASP A 391 -7.32 3.62 23.78
N PRO A 392 -8.59 3.15 23.73
CA PRO A 392 -9.26 2.89 22.47
C PRO A 392 -9.51 4.19 21.69
N ASP A 393 -9.31 5.34 22.34
CA ASP A 393 -9.45 6.68 21.79
C ASP A 393 -8.07 7.34 21.70
N PHE A 394 -7.28 6.95 20.69
CA PHE A 394 -6.00 7.60 20.34
C PHE A 394 -6.17 9.08 19.90
N GLY A 395 -7.26 9.76 20.28
CA GLY A 395 -7.62 11.11 19.85
C GLY A 395 -7.80 12.14 20.97
N VAL A 396 -8.00 11.77 22.25
CA VAL A 396 -8.15 12.76 23.32
C VAL A 396 -7.65 12.21 24.66
N VAL A 397 -6.35 12.27 24.92
CA VAL A 397 -5.89 12.32 26.31
C VAL A 397 -6.47 13.61 26.91
N ALA A 398 -7.53 13.54 27.71
CA ALA A 398 -7.86 14.65 28.60
C ALA A 398 -6.63 14.85 29.49
N ASP A 399 -6.12 16.08 29.55
CA ASP A 399 -5.14 16.38 30.59
C ASP A 399 -5.79 16.18 31.96
N ASP A 400 -4.97 15.85 32.95
CA ASP A 400 -5.39 15.69 34.35
C ASP A 400 -5.95 17.01 34.97
N GLU A 401 -6.06 18.10 34.19
CA GLU A 401 -6.51 19.41 34.63
C GLU A 401 -7.94 19.77 34.19
N GLY A 402 -8.58 18.97 33.33
CA GLY A 402 -10.00 19.13 33.03
C GLY A 402 -10.33 20.43 32.29
N GLU A 403 -9.39 20.97 31.52
CA GLU A 403 -9.69 22.00 30.53
C GLU A 403 -10.21 21.31 29.26
N GLU A 404 -11.32 21.83 28.71
CA GLU A 404 -11.83 21.36 27.42
C GLU A 404 -10.70 21.52 26.40
N ALA A 405 -10.40 20.47 25.63
CA ALA A 405 -9.37 20.48 24.60
C ALA A 405 -9.53 21.75 23.73
N GLU A 406 -8.69 22.77 23.98
CA GLU A 406 -8.63 23.92 23.10
C GLU A 406 -8.13 23.40 21.74
N ASP A 407 -8.85 23.73 20.68
CA ASP A 407 -8.57 23.32 19.30
C ASP A 407 -7.07 23.56 18.98
N GLU A 408 -6.26 22.49 18.98
CA GLU A 408 -4.92 22.54 18.43
C GLU A 408 -5.06 22.83 16.94
N GLN A 409 -4.81 24.08 16.54
CA GLN A 409 -4.87 24.46 15.14
C GLN A 409 -3.72 23.77 14.40
N GLU A 410 -4.08 22.73 13.65
CA GLU A 410 -3.26 22.18 12.58
C GLU A 410 -2.80 23.27 11.61
N LEU A 411 -1.73 23.00 10.84
CA LEU A 411 -1.23 23.98 9.86
C LEU A 411 -2.35 24.42 8.90
N THR A 412 -2.78 25.67 9.04
CA THR A 412 -3.74 26.29 8.14
C THR A 412 -3.06 26.69 6.85
N ILE A 413 -3.86 26.73 5.78
CA ILE A 413 -3.42 27.19 4.46
C ILE A 413 -2.78 28.59 4.52
N GLU A 414 -3.35 29.51 5.30
CA GLU A 414 -2.85 30.88 5.44
C GLU A 414 -1.49 30.93 6.12
N ASN A 415 -1.28 30.10 7.16
CA ASN A 415 -0.04 30.03 7.93
C ASN A 415 1.14 29.54 7.08
N VAL A 416 0.87 28.55 6.23
CA VAL A 416 1.84 27.97 5.28
C VAL A 416 2.20 28.99 4.19
N GLU A 417 1.21 29.63 3.58
CA GLU A 417 1.46 30.62 2.52
C GLU A 417 2.21 31.85 3.02
N ALA A 418 1.88 32.35 4.22
CA ALA A 418 2.57 33.49 4.83
C ALA A 418 4.05 33.19 5.06
N THR A 419 4.35 31.98 5.52
CA THR A 419 5.70 31.49 5.78
C THR A 419 6.55 31.40 4.51
N LEU A 420 6.00 30.84 3.44
CA LEU A 420 6.73 30.67 2.17
C LEU A 420 7.12 32.03 1.53
N ARG A 421 6.43 33.13 1.86
CA ARG A 421 6.75 34.48 1.34
C ARG A 421 7.96 35.14 2.02
N GLU A 422 8.52 34.54 3.08
CA GLU A 422 9.59 35.14 3.87
C GLU A 422 10.99 34.57 3.57
N THR A 423 11.14 33.58 2.68
CA THR A 423 12.43 32.95 2.35
C THR A 423 12.90 33.26 0.92
N ASP A 424 14.22 33.44 0.77
CA ASP A 424 14.97 33.67 -0.48
C ASP A 424 16.37 33.04 -0.28
N GLU A 425 16.57 31.82 -0.79
CA GLU A 425 17.75 31.00 -0.53
C GLU A 425 18.94 31.40 -1.41
N ASP A 426 18.73 31.61 -2.70
CA ASP A 426 19.82 31.90 -3.64
C ASP A 426 20.14 33.39 -3.79
N ALA A 427 19.36 34.25 -3.11
CA ALA A 427 19.52 35.69 -3.02
C ALA A 427 19.41 36.41 -4.37
N ASP A 428 18.57 35.90 -5.27
CA ASP A 428 18.33 36.50 -6.57
C ASP A 428 17.21 37.58 -6.57
N ALA A 429 16.61 37.81 -5.39
CA ALA A 429 15.51 38.74 -5.11
C ALA A 429 14.13 38.30 -5.63
N VAL A 430 13.98 37.02 -5.99
CA VAL A 430 12.72 36.31 -6.05
C VAL A 430 12.60 35.50 -4.77
N ASN A 431 11.48 35.64 -4.06
CA ASN A 431 11.26 34.78 -2.91
C ASN A 431 11.13 33.34 -3.39
N ASP A 432 11.64 32.38 -2.61
CA ASP A 432 11.74 30.99 -3.03
C ASP A 432 10.40 30.45 -3.54
N ASN A 433 9.31 30.92 -2.97
CA ASN A 433 7.96 30.47 -3.27
C ASN A 433 7.44 30.95 -4.63
N ASP A 434 8.01 32.01 -5.17
CA ASP A 434 7.78 32.52 -6.52
C ASP A 434 8.95 32.17 -7.46
N ASP A 435 9.92 31.40 -6.97
CA ASP A 435 11.15 30.99 -7.64
C ASP A 435 11.06 29.55 -8.20
N ASN A 436 11.22 29.38 -9.51
CA ASN A 436 11.27 28.11 -10.20
C ASN A 436 12.68 27.49 -10.27
N CYS A 437 13.71 28.18 -9.77
CA CYS A 437 15.04 27.64 -9.45
C CYS A 437 15.57 28.11 -8.08
N PRO A 438 14.96 27.68 -6.95
CA PRO A 438 15.28 28.20 -5.60
C PRO A 438 16.73 28.07 -5.11
N GLU A 439 17.57 27.31 -5.80
CA GLU A 439 18.99 27.11 -5.47
C GLU A 439 19.93 27.76 -6.51
N THR A 440 19.40 28.28 -7.60
CA THR A 440 20.16 28.74 -8.77
C THR A 440 19.60 30.06 -9.27
N PRO A 441 20.31 31.18 -9.03
CA PRO A 441 19.79 32.52 -9.29
C PRO A 441 19.25 32.67 -10.72
N ASN A 442 17.95 32.93 -10.83
CA ASN A 442 17.26 33.19 -12.10
C ASN A 442 16.13 34.24 -11.95
N PRO A 443 16.49 35.53 -11.81
CA PRO A 443 15.51 36.59 -11.53
C PRO A 443 14.42 36.79 -12.61
N ASP A 444 14.59 36.20 -13.80
CA ASP A 444 13.63 36.26 -14.90
C ASP A 444 12.61 35.12 -14.91
N GLN A 445 12.81 34.09 -14.09
CA GLN A 445 11.86 32.99 -13.87
C GLN A 445 11.44 32.30 -15.17
N ALA A 446 12.35 32.19 -16.13
CA ALA A 446 12.09 31.57 -17.41
C ALA A 446 11.76 30.07 -17.24
N ASP A 447 10.68 29.62 -17.87
CA ASP A 447 10.18 28.24 -17.88
C ASP A 447 9.58 28.00 -19.27
N SER A 448 10.38 27.44 -20.17
CA SER A 448 10.03 27.32 -21.58
C SER A 448 9.10 26.13 -21.87
N ASP A 449 9.08 25.11 -21.03
CA ASP A 449 8.27 23.90 -21.17
C ASP A 449 7.07 23.82 -20.21
N ALA A 450 6.93 24.80 -19.32
CA ALA A 450 5.84 25.00 -18.37
C ALA A 450 5.68 23.85 -17.37
N ASP A 451 6.77 23.17 -17.01
CA ASP A 451 6.78 22.08 -16.03
C ASP A 451 6.88 22.58 -14.56
N GLY A 452 7.15 23.88 -14.39
CA GLY A 452 7.30 24.55 -13.09
C GLY A 452 8.72 24.54 -12.54
N ILE A 453 9.69 23.99 -13.27
CA ILE A 453 11.14 24.06 -13.02
C ILE A 453 11.72 25.09 -14.00
N GLY A 454 12.60 25.98 -13.52
CA GLY A 454 13.17 27.00 -14.39
C GLY A 454 14.18 26.45 -15.39
N ASP A 455 14.30 27.12 -16.52
CA ASP A 455 15.27 26.81 -17.57
C ASP A 455 16.73 26.83 -17.03
N ALA A 456 16.96 27.50 -15.90
CA ALA A 456 18.26 27.58 -15.22
C ALA A 456 18.63 26.32 -14.40
N CYS A 457 17.66 25.46 -14.06
CA CYS A 457 17.84 24.30 -13.17
C CYS A 457 17.09 23.03 -13.64
N PRO A 458 17.24 22.61 -14.91
CA PRO A 458 16.47 21.48 -15.44
C PRO A 458 16.80 20.17 -14.71
N ALA A 459 15.78 19.35 -14.44
CA ALA A 459 15.92 18.06 -13.75
C ALA A 459 15.52 16.88 -14.65
N ALA A 460 16.13 15.72 -14.42
CA ALA A 460 15.64 14.46 -15.01
C ALA A 460 14.45 13.96 -14.17
N VAL A 461 13.44 13.39 -14.82
CA VAL A 461 12.27 12.80 -14.16
C VAL A 461 11.94 11.48 -14.84
N LEU A 462 12.24 10.35 -14.22
CA LEU A 462 11.96 9.04 -14.81
C LEU A 462 10.59 8.49 -14.38
N SER A 463 9.78 8.05 -15.35
CA SER A 463 8.56 7.27 -15.13
C SER A 463 8.72 5.84 -15.64
N ILE A 464 8.12 4.86 -14.96
CA ILE A 464 8.15 3.44 -15.34
C ILE A 464 6.74 2.85 -15.41
N THR A 465 6.50 2.04 -16.45
CA THR A 465 5.30 1.19 -16.56
C THR A 465 5.68 -0.24 -16.88
N LYS A 466 4.88 -1.21 -16.44
CA LYS A 466 5.15 -2.63 -16.54
C LYS A 466 3.88 -3.37 -16.90
N THR A 467 3.95 -4.16 -17.97
CA THR A 467 2.85 -5.03 -18.41
C THR A 467 3.35 -6.46 -18.58
N ALA A 468 2.43 -7.42 -18.58
CA ALA A 468 2.76 -8.83 -18.75
C ALA A 468 1.78 -9.53 -19.70
N ALA A 469 2.29 -10.40 -20.56
CA ALA A 469 1.48 -11.22 -21.45
C ALA A 469 2.10 -12.61 -21.69
N PRO A 470 1.28 -13.68 -21.79
CA PRO A 470 -0.18 -13.69 -21.62
C PRO A 470 -0.64 -13.61 -20.16
N ASN A 471 -1.87 -13.14 -19.92
CA ASN A 471 -2.56 -13.18 -18.63
C ASN A 471 -3.98 -13.75 -18.84
N PRO A 472 -4.34 -14.94 -18.30
CA PRO A 472 -3.51 -15.78 -17.43
C PRO A 472 -2.31 -16.41 -18.15
N ALA A 473 -1.26 -16.71 -17.39
CA ALA A 473 -0.04 -17.37 -17.88
C ALA A 473 -0.18 -18.89 -17.75
N VAL A 474 -0.10 -19.60 -18.87
CA VAL A 474 -0.23 -21.07 -18.88
C VAL A 474 1.06 -21.72 -18.37
N THR A 475 0.95 -22.65 -17.43
CA THR A 475 2.09 -23.41 -16.90
C THR A 475 2.85 -24.15 -18.01
N GLY A 476 4.18 -24.16 -17.92
CA GLY A 476 5.07 -24.69 -18.96
C GLY A 476 5.23 -23.79 -20.20
N SER A 477 4.55 -22.63 -20.24
CA SER A 477 4.66 -21.66 -21.34
C SER A 477 5.52 -20.45 -20.97
N ARG A 478 5.78 -19.58 -21.96
CA ARG A 478 6.51 -18.33 -21.76
C ARG A 478 5.58 -17.22 -21.27
N LEU A 479 6.06 -16.44 -20.31
CA LEU A 479 5.50 -15.17 -19.86
C LEU A 479 6.51 -14.06 -20.20
N THR A 480 6.03 -12.97 -20.79
CA THR A 480 6.89 -11.81 -21.11
C THR A 480 6.42 -10.59 -20.34
N TYR A 481 7.32 -9.99 -19.58
CA TYR A 481 7.16 -8.67 -18.99
C TYR A 481 7.70 -7.62 -19.95
N THR A 482 6.93 -6.56 -20.19
CA THR A 482 7.34 -5.37 -20.96
C THR A 482 7.35 -4.18 -20.03
N ILE A 483 8.54 -3.64 -19.79
CA ILE A 483 8.80 -2.49 -18.95
C ILE A 483 9.11 -1.31 -19.87
N THR A 484 8.43 -0.18 -19.71
CA THR A 484 8.69 1.05 -20.46
C THR A 484 9.14 2.11 -19.47
N VAL A 485 10.30 2.71 -19.72
CA VAL A 485 10.81 3.86 -18.94
C VAL A 485 10.78 5.08 -19.83
N THR A 486 10.28 6.21 -19.33
CA THR A 486 10.25 7.49 -20.03
C THR A 486 10.96 8.54 -19.18
N ASN A 487 11.77 9.39 -19.80
CA ASN A 487 12.23 10.62 -19.15
C ASN A 487 11.25 11.74 -19.46
N GLU A 488 10.49 12.17 -18.46
CA GLU A 488 9.50 13.24 -18.53
C GLU A 488 10.07 14.61 -18.13
N GLY A 489 11.32 14.67 -17.65
CA GLY A 489 11.96 15.91 -17.18
C GLY A 489 12.78 16.64 -18.26
N GLY A 490 13.16 17.89 -17.97
CA GLY A 490 13.92 18.78 -18.86
C GLY A 490 15.43 18.48 -18.97
N ALA A 491 16.01 17.62 -18.11
CA ALA A 491 17.41 17.19 -18.19
C ALA A 491 17.57 15.70 -18.51
N ALA A 492 18.74 15.32 -19.03
CA ALA A 492 19.05 13.93 -19.33
C ALA A 492 19.25 13.10 -18.05
N ALA A 493 18.56 11.97 -17.95
CA ALA A 493 18.78 10.97 -16.91
C ALA A 493 20.05 10.16 -17.23
N SER A 494 21.11 10.22 -16.41
CA SER A 494 22.42 9.66 -16.78
C SER A 494 23.37 9.42 -15.59
N PRO A 495 23.82 8.18 -15.29
CA PRO A 495 23.29 6.90 -15.77
C PRO A 495 22.07 6.45 -14.96
N PHE A 496 21.29 5.51 -15.49
CA PHE A 496 20.16 4.92 -14.76
C PHE A 496 20.08 3.40 -14.97
N VAL A 497 19.40 2.73 -14.05
CA VAL A 497 19.19 1.28 -14.09
C VAL A 497 17.72 0.92 -13.90
N VAL A 498 17.32 -0.21 -14.47
CA VAL A 498 16.05 -0.89 -14.20
C VAL A 498 16.35 -2.21 -13.48
N VAL A 499 15.78 -2.40 -12.31
CA VAL A 499 15.93 -3.61 -11.47
C VAL A 499 14.60 -4.34 -11.39
N ASP A 500 14.62 -5.67 -11.51
CA ASP A 500 13.42 -6.52 -11.51
C ASP A 500 13.73 -7.90 -10.91
N GLU A 501 12.93 -8.38 -9.96
CA GLU A 501 13.08 -9.71 -9.38
C GLU A 501 11.89 -10.60 -9.80
N LEU A 502 12.15 -11.55 -10.71
CA LEU A 502 11.10 -12.43 -11.21
C LEU A 502 10.60 -13.39 -10.10
N PRO A 503 9.27 -13.64 -10.00
CA PRO A 503 8.70 -14.61 -9.07
C PRO A 503 9.40 -15.98 -9.09
N ALA A 504 9.52 -16.63 -7.93
CA ALA A 504 10.21 -17.92 -7.79
C ALA A 504 9.60 -19.06 -8.63
N GLN A 505 8.34 -18.93 -9.06
CA GLN A 505 7.67 -19.88 -9.96
C GLN A 505 8.16 -19.75 -11.41
N LEU A 506 8.89 -18.69 -11.74
CA LEU A 506 9.43 -18.43 -13.07
C LEU A 506 10.90 -18.83 -13.17
N THR A 507 11.31 -19.24 -14.36
CA THR A 507 12.72 -19.39 -14.74
C THR A 507 13.03 -18.39 -15.84
N PHE A 508 13.97 -17.47 -15.59
CA PHE A 508 14.42 -16.51 -16.59
C PHE A 508 14.93 -17.18 -17.87
N LEU A 509 14.57 -16.62 -19.04
CA LEU A 509 15.00 -17.11 -20.35
C LEU A 509 15.82 -16.07 -21.12
N SER A 510 15.33 -14.84 -21.25
CA SER A 510 15.98 -13.82 -22.06
C SER A 510 15.60 -12.40 -21.64
N CYS A 511 16.50 -11.46 -21.90
CA CYS A 511 16.31 -10.02 -21.71
C CYS A 511 16.68 -9.30 -23.00
N GLU A 512 15.84 -8.37 -23.42
CA GLU A 512 16.09 -7.46 -24.54
C GLU A 512 15.77 -6.03 -24.10
N ALA A 513 16.57 -5.06 -24.50
CA ALA A 513 16.34 -3.65 -24.21
C ALA A 513 16.54 -2.78 -25.46
N THR A 514 15.70 -1.77 -25.64
CA THR A 514 15.90 -0.73 -26.67
C THR A 514 16.82 0.37 -26.13
N GLY A 515 17.20 1.34 -26.96
CA GLY A 515 17.94 2.53 -26.50
C GLY A 515 19.35 2.27 -25.95
N GLY A 516 19.95 1.13 -26.27
CA GLY A 516 21.30 0.78 -25.81
C GLY A 516 21.36 0.13 -24.42
N GLY A 517 20.22 -0.25 -23.83
CA GLY A 517 20.19 -0.91 -22.52
C GLY A 517 20.99 -2.22 -22.49
N LEU A 518 21.82 -2.37 -21.46
CA LEU A 518 22.65 -3.56 -21.23
C LEU A 518 21.98 -4.46 -20.20
N CYS A 519 21.46 -5.60 -20.65
CA CYS A 519 20.86 -6.63 -19.80
C CYS A 519 21.91 -7.38 -18.97
N GLY A 520 21.74 -7.39 -17.65
CA GLY A 520 22.56 -8.11 -16.67
C GLY A 520 21.71 -8.80 -15.59
N GLY A 521 22.37 -9.17 -14.48
CA GLY A 521 21.77 -9.89 -13.35
C GLY A 521 21.97 -11.43 -13.38
N SER A 522 21.65 -12.10 -12.27
CA SER A 522 21.82 -13.55 -12.04
C SER A 522 20.51 -14.24 -11.63
N ASP A 523 20.22 -15.41 -12.21
CA ASP A 523 18.98 -16.19 -12.04
C ASP A 523 17.66 -15.45 -12.31
N ASN A 524 16.88 -15.09 -11.28
CA ASN A 524 15.65 -14.31 -11.44
C ASN A 524 15.85 -12.81 -11.17
N SER A 525 16.98 -12.42 -10.59
CA SER A 525 17.33 -11.03 -10.33
C SER A 525 17.89 -10.37 -11.59
N ARG A 526 17.18 -9.41 -12.16
CA ARG A 526 17.53 -8.72 -13.41
C ARG A 526 17.94 -7.28 -13.12
N LEU A 527 18.98 -6.83 -13.79
CA LEU A 527 19.42 -5.45 -13.78
C LEU A 527 19.72 -5.03 -15.21
N VAL A 528 19.10 -3.96 -15.70
CA VAL A 528 19.35 -3.39 -17.02
C VAL A 528 19.93 -2.00 -16.84
N SER A 529 21.13 -1.76 -17.38
CA SER A 529 21.81 -0.47 -17.26
C SER A 529 21.74 0.34 -18.54
N PHE A 530 21.62 1.66 -18.39
CA PHE A 530 21.54 2.61 -19.48
C PHE A 530 22.49 3.78 -19.21
N ASP A 531 23.21 4.20 -20.26
CA ASP A 531 24.14 5.32 -20.15
C ASP A 531 23.40 6.64 -19.95
N SER A 532 22.37 6.90 -20.77
CA SER A 532 21.52 8.08 -20.60
C SER A 532 20.15 7.93 -21.26
N LEU A 533 19.17 8.72 -20.80
CA LEU A 533 17.88 8.92 -21.44
C LEU A 533 17.59 10.41 -21.57
N GLN A 534 17.45 10.89 -22.80
CA GLN A 534 17.17 12.31 -23.07
C GLN A 534 15.72 12.68 -22.73
N PRO A 535 15.43 13.96 -22.43
CA PRO A 535 14.08 14.47 -22.22
C PRO A 535 13.09 14.02 -23.30
N GLY A 536 11.90 13.57 -22.88
CA GLY A 536 10.80 13.14 -23.74
C GLY A 536 11.01 11.80 -24.45
N VAL A 537 12.11 11.08 -24.18
CA VAL A 537 12.42 9.79 -24.83
C VAL A 537 12.01 8.62 -23.93
N SER A 538 11.52 7.54 -24.54
CA SER A 538 11.23 6.27 -23.86
C SER A 538 12.15 5.13 -24.32
N VAL A 539 12.47 4.22 -23.38
CA VAL A 539 13.11 2.93 -23.63
C VAL A 539 12.23 1.78 -23.15
N ILE A 540 12.42 0.60 -23.73
CA ILE A 540 11.63 -0.60 -23.45
C ILE A 540 12.58 -1.73 -23.07
N VAL A 541 12.30 -2.38 -21.94
CA VAL A 541 12.93 -3.63 -21.49
C VAL A 541 11.92 -4.76 -21.56
N ARG A 542 12.29 -5.87 -22.21
CA ARG A 542 11.49 -7.11 -22.31
C ARG A 542 12.20 -8.23 -21.56
N LEU A 543 11.56 -8.74 -20.52
CA LEU A 543 12.03 -9.91 -19.76
C LEU A 543 11.12 -11.09 -20.09
N THR A 544 11.68 -12.15 -20.66
CA THR A 544 10.94 -13.39 -20.95
C THR A 544 11.36 -14.46 -19.96
N ALA A 545 10.39 -15.13 -19.36
CA ALA A 545 10.58 -16.24 -18.44
C ALA A 545 9.65 -17.42 -18.77
N ALA A 546 10.01 -18.62 -18.34
CA ALA A 546 9.14 -19.79 -18.38
C ALA A 546 8.40 -19.95 -17.06
N LEU A 547 7.09 -20.16 -17.10
CA LEU A 547 6.33 -20.56 -15.91
C LEU A 547 6.55 -22.05 -15.62
N SER A 548 7.04 -22.36 -14.43
CA SER A 548 7.39 -23.72 -14.04
C SER A 548 6.18 -24.65 -13.97
N CYS A 549 6.44 -25.96 -14.07
CA CYS A 549 5.44 -27.01 -13.86
C CYS A 549 5.80 -27.85 -12.62
N PRO A 550 4.82 -28.22 -11.78
CA PRO A 550 3.46 -27.70 -11.73
C PRO A 550 3.38 -26.38 -10.95
N VAL A 551 2.44 -25.51 -11.33
CA VAL A 551 1.97 -24.39 -10.49
C VAL A 551 0.45 -24.52 -10.40
N PRO A 552 -0.16 -24.48 -9.19
CA PRO A 552 -1.61 -24.59 -9.04
C PRO A 552 -2.37 -23.52 -9.84
N ASP A 553 -3.52 -23.90 -10.38
CA ASP A 553 -4.41 -22.99 -11.13
C ASP A 553 -4.88 -21.83 -10.23
N GLY A 554 -4.85 -20.60 -10.76
CA GLY A 554 -5.22 -19.39 -10.02
C GLY A 554 -4.13 -18.79 -9.13
N THR A 555 -2.93 -19.38 -9.07
CA THR A 555 -1.81 -18.81 -8.28
C THR A 555 -1.49 -17.39 -8.77
N PRO A 556 -1.52 -16.35 -7.90
CA PRO A 556 -1.14 -15.00 -8.28
C PRO A 556 0.38 -14.87 -8.39
N LEU A 557 0.85 -14.19 -9.43
CA LEU A 557 2.24 -13.88 -9.72
C LEU A 557 2.40 -12.35 -9.80
N ALA A 558 2.88 -11.74 -8.72
CA ALA A 558 3.20 -10.31 -8.68
C ALA A 558 4.66 -10.11 -9.09
N ASN A 559 4.94 -9.21 -10.03
CA ASN A 559 6.30 -8.84 -10.40
C ASN A 559 6.46 -7.32 -10.41
N THR A 560 7.52 -6.80 -9.78
CA THR A 560 7.79 -5.37 -9.64
C THR A 560 9.10 -5.02 -10.33
N ALA A 561 9.07 -3.98 -11.16
CA ALA A 561 10.25 -3.34 -11.72
C ALA A 561 10.47 -1.98 -11.06
N VAL A 562 11.74 -1.59 -10.86
CA VAL A 562 12.14 -0.30 -10.29
C VAL A 562 13.13 0.37 -11.23
N VAL A 563 12.94 1.64 -11.53
CA VAL A 563 13.93 2.49 -12.21
C VAL A 563 14.66 3.36 -11.19
N ARG A 564 15.97 3.52 -11.36
CA ARG A 564 16.86 4.27 -10.44
C ARG A 564 17.84 5.12 -11.21
N LEU A 565 17.95 6.39 -10.87
CA LEU A 565 19.07 7.24 -11.28
C LEU A 565 20.30 6.95 -10.41
N LEU A 566 21.47 6.82 -11.04
CA LEU A 566 22.74 6.52 -10.36
C LEU A 566 23.59 7.77 -10.09
N SER A 567 23.18 8.93 -10.61
CA SER A 567 23.87 10.21 -10.44
C SER A 567 23.34 10.94 -9.20
N GLY A 568 23.78 10.50 -8.03
CA GLY A 568 23.51 11.14 -6.73
C GLY A 568 24.33 10.46 -5.64
N GLY A 569 24.79 11.20 -4.64
CA GLY A 569 25.30 10.58 -3.41
C GLY A 569 24.23 9.66 -2.80
N ALA A 570 24.62 8.79 -1.87
CA ALA A 570 23.86 7.64 -1.37
C ALA A 570 22.49 7.93 -0.69
N GLU A 571 21.86 9.09 -0.91
CA GLU A 571 20.56 9.48 -0.35
C GLU A 571 19.55 10.05 -1.37
N ASP A 572 19.88 10.14 -2.66
CA ASP A 572 19.04 10.80 -3.68
C ASP A 572 18.80 9.95 -4.94
N GLU A 573 18.25 8.75 -4.80
CA GLU A 573 17.76 8.01 -5.97
C GLU A 573 16.33 8.48 -6.28
N GLU A 574 16.12 9.13 -7.43
CA GLU A 574 14.80 9.24 -8.02
C GLU A 574 14.35 7.82 -8.40
N GLU A 575 13.56 7.21 -7.51
CA GLU A 575 13.01 5.88 -7.66
C GLU A 575 11.57 5.98 -8.17
N ASP A 576 11.30 5.38 -9.34
CA ASP A 576 9.94 5.03 -9.75
C ASP A 576 9.83 3.51 -9.88
N SER A 577 8.66 2.94 -9.63
CA SER A 577 8.45 1.49 -9.68
C SER A 577 7.06 1.13 -10.15
N ASP A 578 6.93 0.06 -10.92
CA ASP A 578 5.62 -0.45 -11.34
C ASP A 578 5.51 -1.96 -11.11
N THR A 579 4.33 -2.40 -10.67
CA THR A 579 4.02 -3.80 -10.36
C THR A 579 2.93 -4.31 -11.28
N VAL A 580 3.06 -5.56 -11.74
CA VAL A 580 2.00 -6.20 -12.53
C VAL A 580 1.65 -7.57 -11.96
N PHE A 581 0.36 -7.85 -11.91
CA PHE A 581 -0.20 -9.12 -11.44
C PHE A 581 -0.64 -9.99 -12.62
N VAL A 582 -0.20 -11.25 -12.60
CA VAL A 582 -0.61 -12.29 -13.56
C VAL A 582 -1.14 -13.48 -12.80
N THR A 583 -2.19 -14.12 -13.27
CA THR A 583 -2.66 -15.39 -12.69
C THR A 583 -2.09 -16.57 -13.47
N ALA A 584 -1.57 -17.58 -12.76
CA ALA A 584 -1.18 -18.85 -13.36
C ALA A 584 -2.42 -19.63 -13.80
N SER A 585 -2.38 -20.23 -14.99
CA SER A 585 -3.39 -21.18 -15.46
C SER A 585 -2.77 -22.54 -15.70
N ASN A 586 -3.33 -23.56 -15.06
CA ASN A 586 -2.99 -24.95 -15.26
C ASN A 586 -4.22 -25.70 -15.82
N PRO A 587 -4.37 -25.77 -17.15
CA PRO A 587 -5.50 -26.44 -17.76
C PRO A 587 -5.48 -27.95 -17.48
N PRO A 588 -6.64 -28.61 -17.34
CA PRO A 588 -6.69 -30.05 -17.08
C PRO A 588 -6.18 -30.87 -18.28
N PRO A 589 -5.73 -32.12 -18.06
CA PRO A 589 -5.30 -33.03 -19.12
C PRO A 589 -6.38 -33.22 -20.20
N VAL A 590 -5.97 -33.40 -21.46
CA VAL A 590 -6.90 -33.58 -22.58
C VAL A 590 -6.91 -35.04 -23.06
N ILE A 591 -8.10 -35.67 -23.01
CA ILE A 591 -8.33 -37.06 -23.47
C ILE A 591 -8.87 -37.07 -24.91
N THR A 592 -8.14 -37.70 -25.83
CA THR A 592 -8.48 -37.83 -27.26
C THR A 592 -8.43 -39.28 -27.73
N ASN A 593 -9.00 -39.57 -28.90
CA ASN A 593 -8.99 -40.91 -29.53
C ASN A 593 -9.53 -42.04 -28.64
N ALA A 594 -10.48 -41.73 -27.75
CA ALA A 594 -11.10 -42.70 -26.86
C ALA A 594 -11.96 -43.69 -27.68
N ALA A 595 -11.63 -44.97 -27.62
CA ALA A 595 -12.35 -46.04 -28.31
C ALA A 595 -12.24 -47.37 -27.56
N VAL A 596 -13.11 -48.31 -27.93
CA VAL A 596 -13.08 -49.71 -27.49
C VAL A 596 -12.89 -50.63 -28.68
N ASP A 597 -12.13 -51.71 -28.51
CA ASP A 597 -11.94 -52.72 -29.55
C ASP A 597 -13.22 -53.53 -29.83
N THR A 598 -14.06 -53.70 -28.80
CA THR A 598 -15.27 -54.52 -28.82
C THR A 598 -16.49 -53.69 -28.40
N PRO A 599 -17.07 -52.88 -29.30
CA PRO A 599 -18.20 -51.98 -28.97
C PRO A 599 -19.53 -52.73 -28.73
N THR A 600 -19.60 -54.00 -29.09
CA THR A 600 -20.81 -54.83 -28.94
C THR A 600 -20.44 -56.24 -28.47
N LEU A 601 -21.04 -56.70 -27.38
CA LEU A 601 -20.88 -58.06 -26.87
C LEU A 601 -22.06 -58.93 -27.34
N TRP A 602 -21.76 -59.95 -28.14
CA TRP A 602 -22.77 -60.90 -28.63
C TRP A 602 -22.14 -62.27 -28.92
N PRO A 603 -22.89 -63.38 -28.73
CA PRO A 603 -24.21 -63.47 -28.09
C PRO A 603 -24.16 -63.18 -26.60
N ALA A 604 -25.30 -62.80 -26.01
CA ALA A 604 -25.43 -62.62 -24.56
C ALA A 604 -25.32 -63.99 -23.86
N ASN A 605 -24.09 -64.43 -23.59
CA ASN A 605 -23.73 -65.77 -23.14
C ASN A 605 -23.19 -65.79 -21.69
N HIS A 606 -23.37 -64.70 -20.95
CA HIS A 606 -22.97 -64.53 -19.55
C HIS A 606 -21.47 -64.64 -19.29
N LYS A 607 -20.62 -64.60 -20.32
CA LYS A 607 -19.16 -64.62 -20.17
C LYS A 607 -18.60 -63.21 -20.01
N LEU A 608 -17.59 -63.07 -19.16
CA LEU A 608 -16.75 -61.87 -19.11
C LEU A 608 -15.86 -61.84 -20.36
N ILE A 609 -16.03 -60.79 -21.16
CA ILE A 609 -15.26 -60.54 -22.38
C ILE A 609 -14.27 -59.42 -22.08
N PRO A 610 -12.95 -59.62 -22.31
CA PRO A 610 -11.99 -58.55 -22.23
C PRO A 610 -12.26 -57.51 -23.32
N VAL A 611 -12.33 -56.23 -22.93
CA VAL A 611 -12.50 -55.08 -23.82
C VAL A 611 -11.31 -54.15 -23.59
N GLN A 612 -10.51 -53.95 -24.64
CA GLN A 612 -9.40 -53.00 -24.61
C GLN A 612 -9.92 -51.58 -24.85
N VAL A 613 -9.45 -50.65 -24.04
CA VAL A 613 -9.79 -49.22 -24.13
C VAL A 613 -8.56 -48.47 -24.63
N SER A 614 -8.64 -47.91 -25.83
CA SER A 614 -7.58 -47.08 -26.42
C SER A 614 -7.89 -45.60 -26.22
N TYR A 615 -6.91 -44.80 -25.81
CA TYR A 615 -7.01 -43.35 -25.70
C TYR A 615 -5.62 -42.72 -25.62
N THR A 616 -5.53 -41.45 -26.02
CA THR A 616 -4.35 -40.60 -25.86
C THR A 616 -4.65 -39.52 -24.83
N VAL A 617 -3.72 -39.30 -23.89
CA VAL A 617 -3.78 -38.20 -22.93
C VAL A 617 -2.60 -37.27 -23.19
N LYS A 618 -2.87 -35.97 -23.26
CA LYS A 618 -1.85 -34.93 -23.36
C LYS A 618 -2.09 -33.91 -22.25
N ASP A 619 -1.00 -33.45 -21.66
CA ASP A 619 -0.99 -32.42 -20.62
C ASP A 619 0.16 -31.44 -20.91
N ASN A 620 0.04 -30.21 -20.43
CA ASN A 620 1.08 -29.18 -20.59
C ASN A 620 2.22 -29.33 -19.56
N CYS A 621 1.99 -30.01 -18.43
CA CYS A 621 2.93 -30.12 -17.31
C CYS A 621 3.44 -31.54 -17.00
N GLY A 622 3.39 -32.45 -17.96
CA GLY A 622 4.13 -33.71 -17.91
C GLY A 622 3.25 -34.94 -17.67
N PRO A 623 3.67 -35.91 -16.84
CA PRO A 623 2.99 -37.21 -16.75
C PRO A 623 1.62 -37.09 -16.07
N VAL A 624 0.66 -37.84 -16.60
CA VAL A 624 -0.74 -37.83 -16.15
C VAL A 624 -1.09 -39.20 -15.57
N THR A 625 -1.79 -39.20 -14.43
CA THR A 625 -2.35 -40.42 -13.85
C THR A 625 -3.70 -40.70 -14.51
N THR A 626 -3.91 -41.93 -15.00
CA THR A 626 -5.17 -42.31 -15.65
C THR A 626 -5.83 -43.50 -14.97
N ALA A 627 -7.16 -43.49 -14.93
CA ALA A 627 -7.96 -44.58 -14.40
C ALA A 627 -9.19 -44.86 -15.27
N LEU A 628 -9.76 -46.05 -15.12
CA LEU A 628 -11.05 -46.42 -15.70
C LEU A 628 -12.05 -46.67 -14.58
N SER A 629 -13.29 -46.26 -14.80
CA SER A 629 -14.45 -46.72 -14.04
C SER A 629 -15.55 -47.16 -15.00
N VAL A 630 -16.41 -48.07 -14.55
CA VAL A 630 -17.50 -48.61 -15.37
C VAL A 630 -18.80 -48.45 -14.61
N THR A 631 -19.82 -47.94 -15.30
CA THR A 631 -21.21 -47.96 -14.86
C THR A 631 -22.06 -48.69 -15.89
N SER A 632 -23.28 -49.06 -15.51
CA SER A 632 -24.24 -49.65 -16.43
C SER A 632 -25.63 -49.01 -16.27
N ASN A 633 -26.41 -49.03 -17.35
CA ASN A 633 -27.83 -48.66 -17.33
C ASN A 633 -28.74 -49.73 -16.69
N GLU A 634 -28.19 -50.91 -16.37
CA GLU A 634 -28.89 -52.00 -15.68
C GLU A 634 -28.22 -52.26 -14.31
N PRO A 635 -28.98 -52.71 -13.28
CA PRO A 635 -28.41 -53.13 -12.01
C PRO A 635 -27.43 -54.30 -12.16
N ILE A 636 -26.49 -54.43 -11.22
CA ILE A 636 -25.51 -55.54 -11.19
C ILE A 636 -26.22 -56.90 -11.05
N ASN A 637 -27.38 -56.95 -10.37
CA ASN A 637 -28.23 -58.14 -10.32
C ASN A 637 -29.66 -57.74 -10.66
N GLY A 638 -30.12 -58.02 -11.88
CA GLY A 638 -31.47 -57.76 -12.36
C GLY A 638 -32.31 -59.03 -12.47
N THR A 639 -33.64 -58.90 -12.38
CA THR A 639 -34.53 -60.07 -12.52
C THR A 639 -34.48 -60.65 -13.93
N GLY A 640 -33.93 -61.86 -14.07
CA GLY A 640 -33.97 -62.66 -15.30
C GLY A 640 -32.75 -62.50 -16.23
N ASP A 641 -31.58 -62.14 -15.70
CA ASP A 641 -30.29 -62.01 -16.41
C ASP A 641 -29.30 -63.18 -16.14
N GLY A 642 -29.68 -64.16 -15.31
CA GLY A 642 -28.81 -65.28 -14.94
C GLY A 642 -28.04 -65.09 -13.63
N ASP A 643 -28.23 -63.97 -12.90
CA ASP A 643 -27.67 -63.70 -11.55
C ASP A 643 -26.15 -63.97 -11.43
N THR A 644 -25.36 -63.64 -12.46
CA THR A 644 -23.93 -63.99 -12.51
C THR A 644 -23.02 -62.78 -12.28
N ALA A 645 -22.76 -62.44 -11.02
CA ALA A 645 -21.78 -61.41 -10.67
C ALA A 645 -20.31 -61.90 -10.79
N PRO A 646 -19.32 -60.99 -10.94
CA PRO A 646 -19.47 -59.56 -11.21
C PRO A 646 -19.72 -59.28 -12.70
N ASP A 647 -20.41 -58.19 -12.99
CA ASP A 647 -20.80 -57.77 -14.35
C ASP A 647 -19.67 -57.07 -15.10
N TRP A 648 -18.73 -56.49 -14.33
CA TRP A 648 -17.49 -55.97 -14.87
C TRP A 648 -16.35 -56.10 -13.87
N GLU A 649 -15.13 -56.05 -14.41
CA GLU A 649 -13.87 -56.00 -13.66
C GLU A 649 -12.97 -54.96 -14.35
N VAL A 650 -12.48 -53.97 -13.62
CA VAL A 650 -11.44 -53.05 -14.13
C VAL A 650 -10.09 -53.69 -13.87
N VAL A 651 -9.43 -54.19 -14.91
CA VAL A 651 -8.18 -54.94 -14.79
C VAL A 651 -6.96 -54.00 -14.82
N SER A 652 -7.03 -52.92 -15.59
CA SER A 652 -6.02 -51.86 -15.64
C SER A 652 -6.63 -50.56 -16.16
N ASN A 653 -5.83 -49.51 -16.29
CA ASN A 653 -6.25 -48.26 -16.91
C ASN A 653 -6.52 -48.36 -18.42
N ARG A 654 -6.34 -49.53 -19.06
CA ARG A 654 -6.66 -49.78 -20.48
C ARG A 654 -7.41 -51.07 -20.76
N LEU A 655 -7.76 -51.84 -19.73
CA LEU A 655 -8.46 -53.12 -19.90
C LEU A 655 -9.57 -53.24 -18.87
N VAL A 656 -10.78 -53.45 -19.36
CA VAL A 656 -11.92 -53.88 -18.56
C VAL A 656 -12.38 -55.24 -19.05
N ARG A 657 -12.98 -56.04 -18.18
CA ARG A 657 -13.76 -57.20 -18.59
C ARG A 657 -15.21 -56.88 -18.36
N LEU A 658 -16.04 -57.06 -19.38
CA LEU A 658 -17.46 -56.75 -19.34
C LEU A 658 -18.27 -58.02 -19.63
N ARG A 659 -19.32 -58.25 -18.86
CA ARG A 659 -20.13 -59.45 -19.03
C ARG A 659 -21.07 -59.29 -20.20
N ALA A 660 -21.03 -60.24 -21.13
CA ALA A 660 -21.97 -60.34 -22.25
C ALA A 660 -23.33 -60.84 -21.74
N GLU A 661 -24.01 -60.02 -20.95
CA GLU A 661 -25.34 -60.30 -20.42
C GLU A 661 -26.19 -59.02 -20.41
N ARG A 662 -27.49 -59.22 -20.20
CA ARG A 662 -28.49 -58.16 -20.10
C ARG A 662 -29.76 -58.69 -19.45
N ALA A 663 -30.60 -57.80 -18.94
CA ALA A 663 -31.95 -58.14 -18.52
C ALA A 663 -32.79 -58.72 -19.69
N GLY A 664 -33.58 -59.75 -19.41
CA GLY A 664 -34.45 -60.41 -20.39
C GLY A 664 -35.53 -59.48 -20.98
N GLY A 665 -36.08 -58.58 -20.15
CA GLY A 665 -37.18 -57.67 -20.51
C GLY A 665 -36.78 -56.31 -21.13
N GLY A 666 -35.51 -55.91 -21.02
CA GLY A 666 -35.02 -54.58 -21.41
C GLY A 666 -34.66 -54.41 -22.89
N ALA A 667 -34.12 -53.23 -23.23
CA ALA A 667 -33.61 -52.89 -24.57
C ALA A 667 -32.18 -53.44 -24.83
N GLY A 668 -31.49 -53.88 -23.77
CA GLY A 668 -30.10 -54.31 -23.80
C GLY A 668 -29.26 -53.51 -22.81
N ARG A 669 -28.14 -54.11 -22.39
CA ARG A 669 -27.22 -53.50 -21.44
C ARG A 669 -26.27 -52.55 -22.17
N VAL A 670 -25.99 -51.41 -21.56
CA VAL A 670 -24.98 -50.45 -21.98
C VAL A 670 -24.03 -50.29 -20.81
N TYR A 671 -22.76 -50.66 -21.02
CA TYR A 671 -21.68 -50.29 -20.13
C TYR A 671 -21.14 -48.94 -20.57
N ALA A 672 -21.02 -48.03 -19.61
CA ALA A 672 -20.40 -46.73 -19.80
C ALA A 672 -19.04 -46.75 -19.10
N ILE A 673 -17.97 -46.78 -19.89
CA ILE A 673 -16.59 -46.81 -19.41
C ILE A 673 -16.10 -45.37 -19.38
N THR A 674 -15.85 -44.85 -18.19
CA THR A 674 -15.31 -43.51 -17.97
C THR A 674 -13.81 -43.59 -17.83
N ILE A 675 -13.09 -42.88 -18.71
CA ILE A 675 -11.66 -42.64 -18.62
C ILE A 675 -11.49 -41.37 -17.80
N SER A 676 -10.73 -41.40 -16.72
CA SER A 676 -10.31 -40.21 -15.98
C SER A 676 -8.81 -39.99 -16.13
N ALA A 677 -8.42 -38.72 -16.16
CA ALA A 677 -7.03 -38.28 -16.25
C ALA A 677 -6.82 -37.14 -15.24
N THR A 678 -5.76 -37.23 -14.42
CA THR A 678 -5.43 -36.25 -13.38
C THR A 678 -3.94 -35.93 -13.45
N ASP A 679 -3.60 -34.64 -13.50
CA ASP A 679 -2.22 -34.17 -13.51
C ASP A 679 -1.59 -34.12 -12.10
N SER A 680 -0.33 -33.66 -12.03
CA SER A 680 0.41 -33.53 -10.77
C SER A 680 -0.04 -32.35 -9.89
N ALA A 681 -0.78 -31.39 -10.44
CA ALA A 681 -1.35 -30.25 -9.71
C ALA A 681 -2.78 -30.52 -9.20
N GLY A 682 -3.37 -31.67 -9.55
CA GLY A 682 -4.71 -32.09 -9.15
C GLY A 682 -5.82 -31.78 -10.16
N GLN A 683 -5.51 -31.17 -11.30
CA GLN A 683 -6.50 -30.87 -12.34
C GLN A 683 -6.90 -32.16 -13.06
N SER A 684 -8.19 -32.31 -13.32
CA SER A 684 -8.73 -33.56 -13.88
C SER A 684 -9.71 -33.36 -15.02
N SER A 685 -9.76 -34.35 -15.91
CA SER A 685 -10.76 -34.46 -16.97
C SER A 685 -11.27 -35.89 -17.08
N SER A 686 -12.42 -36.06 -17.73
CA SER A 686 -12.96 -37.37 -18.02
C SER A 686 -13.58 -37.46 -19.41
N ARG A 687 -13.58 -38.68 -19.97
CA ARG A 687 -14.22 -38.99 -21.26
C ARG A 687 -14.82 -40.38 -21.25
N GLN A 688 -16.00 -40.53 -21.80
CA GLN A 688 -16.75 -41.78 -21.78
C GLN A 688 -16.78 -42.47 -23.14
N VAL A 689 -16.71 -43.80 -23.12
CA VAL A 689 -16.98 -44.69 -24.25
C VAL A 689 -17.99 -45.76 -23.83
N THR A 690 -18.75 -46.30 -24.77
CA THR A 690 -19.82 -47.25 -24.46
C THR A 690 -19.62 -48.60 -25.13
N VAL A 691 -20.07 -49.65 -24.45
CA VAL A 691 -20.15 -51.03 -24.96
C VAL A 691 -21.56 -51.54 -24.75
N THR A 692 -22.15 -52.15 -25.78
CA THR A 692 -23.56 -52.59 -25.73
C THR A 692 -23.69 -54.11 -25.76
N VAL A 693 -24.70 -54.63 -25.06
CA VAL A 693 -25.17 -56.01 -25.13
C VAL A 693 -26.61 -55.98 -25.65
N PRO A 694 -26.81 -56.01 -26.98
CA PRO A 694 -28.11 -55.76 -27.58
C PRO A 694 -29.10 -56.92 -27.37
N LYS A 695 -30.41 -56.62 -27.46
CA LYS A 695 -31.46 -57.64 -27.39
C LYS A 695 -31.46 -58.59 -28.60
N ASN A 696 -31.18 -58.07 -29.79
CA ASN A 696 -31.16 -58.78 -31.06
C ASN A 696 -30.19 -58.09 -32.06
N GLN A 697 -29.78 -58.79 -33.12
CA GLN A 697 -28.86 -58.28 -34.16
C GLN A 697 -29.55 -57.72 -35.42
N ARG A 698 -30.83 -57.33 -35.38
CA ARG A 698 -31.47 -56.80 -36.60
C ARG A 698 -31.02 -55.34 -36.83
N LYS A 699 -30.37 -55.12 -37.97
CA LYS A 699 -30.02 -53.80 -38.53
C LYS A 699 -31.24 -52.90 -38.66
#